data_AF-A0A0V0ZLS1-F1
#
_entry.id   AF-A0A0V0ZLS1-F1
#
_cell.length_a   1.000
_cell.length_b   1.000
_cell.length_c   1.000
_cell.angle_alpha   90.00
_cell.angle_beta   90.00
_cell.angle_gamma   90.00
#
_symmetry.space_group_name_H-M   'P 1'
#
loop_
_entity.id
_entity.type
_entity.pdbx_description
1 polymer ?
#
loop_
_entity_poly.entity_id
_entity_poly.type
_entity_poly.pdbx_seq_one_letter_code
_entity_poly.pdbx_strand_id
1 'polypeptide(L)'
;MSQYMRMDSIGLFQADEPRRSPPPTFCSQPFQPDQVIVTAKDRSSRWQHINNLDEFFFHVYEYHQRQGLSCIVLSDVLELLQYIFVVSFSTALIGCVDYKLLFQGRQNGGNSTKLSLSDVVDCSCERYGSDNCVWRSGWLAVVLVIAATFWLHRLVRFFYRLSIFADIRSFYTTALHVDDGMLKNLTWYEVQEKLCDMQSPYKLCVQKSHLTCLDIYQRILRRKNFLVAMFNKGLLPPKFRVPFFGELTFMTLGLKFNLDLLFFWGPWSPWENYWKLKPDYKRRERRQMLTDHLKSVILWFGVVNLLLSPLVFAWQVLYSIFTYVELIKREPGALGARKWSLYGRYYFRNYNELDHELENRLCCAYKPASLYMQMFVSNTLEIVAKNVAFVAAAFFSVFFMLSLYDEDVLHVQNVLHILTASGVVIVICHTFIQDENAIFCPEAMMNAVLAYVHCLPNSWRGQAHQAWVRREFSRFYQYRATFVVEELLGPLLCPLALLFWLRPCAGDFVDFFRNFTIEVAGLGDVCSLAQMDVREQGANGTSNNGQSSARIGLRRKSFDGPLINGKIELSVLNFLNQNPDWQPPEADLEFLRSLREQADRDAMQIELQQQQQQQQQQQQQQHFANDGRMLSSNPLTQSYFACLNPNLLASSGAGMTYCQQYPLRGAGVRRSVAPQAYSSAGQSFFNGITGSATSSLFASASQSLLPTTTTESTTAIAHLCNQQQQIITPALVTSGTGSSSLISSALAPVNFDILYLNELHQRRRQAGGYGSFQHYVPMFSTTATATSTRWTSSSGRRGVSNSGTQLLPADSSKPRSLL
;
A
#
# COMPACT_ATOMS: atom_id res chain seq x y z
N MET A 1 -23.75 24.46 10.41
CA MET A 1 -23.35 23.27 11.17
C MET A 1 -22.81 22.24 10.17
N SER A 2 -21.54 22.42 9.82
CA SER A 2 -20.69 21.56 8.97
C SER A 2 -19.30 22.20 9.08
N GLN A 3 -18.46 21.69 9.97
CA GLN A 3 -17.09 22.17 10.18
C GLN A 3 -16.17 21.44 9.20
N TYR A 4 -16.01 22.01 8.02
CA TYR A 4 -14.80 21.81 7.21
C TYR A 4 -13.79 22.85 7.68
N MET A 5 -12.71 22.40 8.32
CA MET A 5 -11.63 23.29 8.73
C MET A 5 -10.75 23.58 7.50
N ARG A 6 -11.15 24.62 6.75
CA ARG A 6 -10.22 25.43 5.95
C ARG A 6 -9.25 26.07 6.95
N MET A 7 -7.95 26.03 6.68
CA MET A 7 -6.92 26.71 7.49
C MET A 7 -7.01 28.25 7.31
N ASP A 8 -8.09 28.84 7.81
CA ASP A 8 -8.27 30.27 8.04
C ASP A 8 -8.24 30.51 9.55
N SER A 9 -7.04 30.59 10.14
CA SER A 9 -6.72 31.31 11.40
C SER A 9 -5.36 30.88 11.96
N ILE A 10 -4.28 31.45 11.42
CA ILE A 10 -3.11 31.74 12.26
C ILE A 10 -3.20 33.24 12.55
N GLY A 11 -3.78 33.57 13.69
CA GLY A 11 -3.81 34.95 14.17
C GLY A 11 -2.37 35.46 14.30
N LEU A 12 -2.10 36.60 13.66
CA LEU A 12 -0.95 37.43 13.97
C LEU A 12 -0.96 37.71 15.48
N PHE A 13 0.04 37.19 16.20
CA PHE A 13 0.33 37.65 17.56
C PHE A 13 0.96 39.03 17.46
N GLN A 14 0.11 40.05 17.60
CA GLN A 14 0.52 41.40 17.97
C GLN A 14 0.68 41.41 19.50
N ALA A 15 1.85 41.83 19.97
CA ALA A 15 2.18 41.88 21.38
C ALA A 15 1.39 42.99 22.09
N ASP A 16 0.50 42.62 23.00
CA ASP A 16 -0.07 43.50 24.02
C ASP A 16 0.52 43.13 25.40
N GLU A 17 1.10 44.13 26.07
CA GLU A 17 1.61 44.03 27.44
C GLU A 17 0.50 43.68 28.44
N PRO A 18 0.72 42.72 29.36
CA PRO A 18 -0.10 42.60 30.56
C PRO A 18 0.47 43.44 31.72
N ARG A 19 -0.45 44.15 32.40
CA ARG A 19 -0.22 44.98 33.59
C ARG A 19 0.56 44.24 34.68
N ARG A 20 1.56 44.94 35.23
CA ARG A 20 2.35 44.57 36.42
C ARG A 20 1.47 44.33 37.64
N SER A 21 1.69 43.21 38.32
CA SER A 21 1.49 43.06 39.77
C SER A 21 2.88 42.96 40.45
N PRO A 22 3.04 43.48 41.68
CA PRO A 22 4.37 43.65 42.28
C PRO A 22 4.96 42.32 42.77
N PRO A 23 6.30 42.20 42.86
CA PRO A 23 6.95 40.95 43.24
C PRO A 23 6.93 40.76 44.76
N PRO A 24 6.78 39.53 45.28
CA PRO A 24 7.17 39.21 46.63
C PRO A 24 8.69 38.99 46.68
N THR A 25 9.36 39.83 47.45
CA THR A 25 10.71 39.63 47.96
C THR A 25 10.70 38.41 48.89
N PHE A 26 11.65 37.47 48.76
CA PHE A 26 12.59 37.08 49.83
C PHE A 26 13.41 35.81 49.52
N CYS A 27 14.72 35.98 49.69
CA CYS A 27 15.78 35.09 50.22
C CYS A 27 15.97 33.66 49.69
N SER A 28 17.16 33.49 49.11
CA SER A 28 17.96 32.27 49.11
C SER A 28 18.18 31.70 50.52
N GLN A 29 17.87 30.43 50.73
CA GLN A 29 18.49 29.61 51.78
C GLN A 29 18.88 28.23 51.24
N PRO A 30 19.96 27.62 51.77
CA PRO A 30 20.60 26.45 51.20
C PRO A 30 19.90 25.14 51.58
N PHE A 31 20.16 24.14 50.75
CA PHE A 31 19.71 22.74 50.86
C PHE A 31 20.04 22.13 52.24
N GLN A 32 19.04 21.54 52.92
CA GLN A 32 19.24 20.55 53.98
C GLN A 32 18.38 19.30 53.71
N PRO A 33 18.91 18.09 54.00
CA PRO A 33 18.27 16.83 53.64
C PRO A 33 17.27 16.32 54.70
N ASP A 34 16.38 15.46 54.23
CA ASP A 34 15.55 14.49 54.94
C ASP A 34 14.44 14.99 55.88
N GLN A 35 13.24 15.12 55.30
CA GLN A 35 12.02 14.67 55.97
C GLN A 35 11.40 13.51 55.20
N VAL A 36 11.46 12.34 55.83
CA VAL A 36 10.80 11.10 55.44
C VAL A 36 9.31 11.36 55.34
N ILE A 37 8.80 11.48 54.11
CA ILE A 37 7.37 11.41 53.83
C ILE A 37 6.96 9.94 54.03
N VAL A 38 6.21 9.70 55.10
CA VAL A 38 5.53 8.43 55.35
C VAL A 38 4.69 8.09 54.11
N THR A 39 5.10 7.02 53.44
CA THR A 39 4.52 6.50 52.20
C THR A 39 3.07 6.08 52.44
N ALA A 40 2.11 6.96 52.12
CA ALA A 40 0.88 6.47 51.52
C ALA A 40 1.30 5.82 50.19
N LYS A 41 1.14 4.51 50.07
CA LYS A 41 1.37 3.77 48.83
C LYS A 41 0.30 4.20 47.83
N ASP A 42 0.49 5.39 47.28
CA ASP A 42 -0.45 6.04 46.40
C ASP A 42 -0.52 5.20 45.12
N ARG A 43 -1.73 4.91 44.61
CA ARG A 43 -1.88 4.11 43.36
C ARG A 43 -1.17 4.76 42.18
N SER A 44 -0.85 6.05 42.30
CA SER A 44 0.02 6.85 41.43
C SER A 44 1.47 6.35 41.35
N SER A 45 2.02 5.77 42.42
CA SER A 45 3.42 5.31 42.46
C SER A 45 3.75 4.17 41.48
N ARG A 46 2.75 3.42 40.99
CA ARG A 46 2.97 2.26 40.11
C ARG A 46 3.47 2.65 38.71
N TRP A 47 3.07 3.83 38.23
CA TRP A 47 3.38 4.29 36.87
C TRP A 47 4.47 5.36 36.84
N GLN A 48 5.02 5.72 38.01
CA GLN A 48 6.16 6.61 38.11
C GLN A 48 7.43 5.87 37.67
N HIS A 49 8.22 6.50 36.80
CA HIS A 49 9.54 6.01 36.38
C HIS A 49 9.54 4.63 35.70
N ILE A 50 8.93 4.55 34.51
CA ILE A 50 8.96 3.32 33.71
C ILE A 50 10.37 3.08 33.13
N ASN A 51 10.96 1.92 33.43
CA ASN A 51 12.32 1.57 33.01
C ASN A 51 12.50 1.49 31.48
N ASN A 52 11.53 0.94 30.75
CA ASN A 52 11.56 0.82 29.29
C ASN A 52 10.34 1.49 28.66
N LEU A 53 10.45 2.81 28.45
CA LEU A 53 9.37 3.61 27.85
C LEU A 53 9.05 3.21 26.40
N ASP A 54 10.04 2.75 25.65
CA ASP A 54 9.85 2.40 24.23
C ASP A 54 8.95 1.18 24.08
N GLU A 55 9.21 0.14 24.88
CA GLU A 55 8.38 -1.06 24.94
C GLU A 55 6.99 -0.77 25.53
N PHE A 56 6.92 0.08 26.56
CA PHE A 56 5.65 0.51 27.14
C PHE A 56 4.76 1.22 26.11
N PHE A 57 5.26 2.26 25.43
CA PHE A 57 4.45 2.96 24.42
C PHE A 57 4.11 2.07 23.23
N PHE A 58 5.00 1.17 22.84
CA PHE A 58 4.69 0.18 21.81
C PHE A 58 3.52 -0.73 22.23
N HIS A 59 3.48 -1.20 23.48
CA HIS A 59 2.37 -2.02 23.97
C HIS A 59 1.08 -1.22 24.18
N VAL A 60 1.16 0.05 24.61
CA VAL A 60 0.01 0.96 24.65
C VAL A 60 -0.58 1.12 23.25
N TYR A 61 0.26 1.38 22.25
CA TYR A 61 -0.17 1.45 20.86
C TYR A 61 -0.77 0.12 20.36
N GLU A 62 -0.11 -1.02 20.62
CA GLU A 62 -0.62 -2.34 20.21
C GLU A 62 -1.97 -2.65 20.88
N TYR A 63 -2.15 -2.27 22.15
CA TYR A 63 -3.40 -2.46 22.88
C TYR A 63 -4.57 -1.74 22.21
N HIS A 64 -4.36 -0.48 21.83
CA HIS A 64 -5.34 0.31 21.08
C HIS A 64 -5.67 -0.32 19.73
N GLN A 65 -4.64 -0.66 18.93
CA GLN A 65 -4.86 -1.18 17.57
C GLN A 65 -5.55 -2.55 17.57
N ARG A 66 -5.29 -3.41 18.57
CA ARG A 66 -5.94 -4.72 18.72
C ARG A 66 -7.28 -4.66 19.46
N GLN A 67 -7.82 -3.47 19.74
CA GLN A 67 -9.15 -3.28 20.31
C GLN A 67 -9.33 -3.90 21.71
N GLY A 68 -8.27 -3.87 22.53
CA GLY A 68 -8.32 -4.20 23.96
C GLY A 68 -7.97 -5.64 24.32
N LEU A 69 -7.94 -5.94 25.62
CA LEU A 69 -7.37 -7.19 26.16
C LEU A 69 -8.08 -8.44 25.63
N SER A 70 -9.43 -8.45 25.63
CA SER A 70 -10.21 -9.64 25.25
C SER A 70 -9.93 -10.08 23.81
N CYS A 71 -9.84 -9.12 22.88
CA CYS A 71 -9.52 -9.40 21.48
C CYS A 71 -8.09 -9.92 21.32
N ILE A 72 -7.13 -9.37 22.07
CA ILE A 72 -5.73 -9.83 22.08
C ILE A 72 -5.63 -11.27 22.56
N VAL A 73 -6.24 -11.57 23.72
CA VAL A 73 -6.20 -12.90 24.32
C VAL A 73 -6.90 -13.92 23.43
N LEU A 74 -8.08 -13.59 22.89
CA LEU A 74 -8.80 -14.47 21.98
C LEU A 74 -7.97 -14.78 20.73
N SER A 75 -7.37 -13.75 20.09
CA SER A 75 -6.51 -13.93 18.92
C SER A 75 -5.32 -14.84 19.24
N ASP A 76 -4.59 -14.56 20.32
CA ASP A 76 -3.40 -15.32 20.69
C ASP A 76 -3.74 -16.78 21.06
N VAL A 77 -4.86 -17.02 21.76
CA VAL A 77 -5.33 -18.38 22.10
C VAL A 77 -5.72 -19.16 20.83
N LEU A 78 -6.46 -18.53 19.91
CA LEU A 78 -6.84 -19.16 18.65
C LEU A 78 -5.61 -19.47 17.78
N GLU A 79 -4.59 -18.61 17.76
CA GLU A 79 -3.33 -18.87 17.07
C GLU A 79 -2.54 -20.07 17.66
N LEU A 80 -2.60 -20.26 18.99
CA LEU A 80 -2.01 -21.43 19.66
C LEU A 80 -2.78 -22.71 19.33
N LEU A 81 -4.12 -22.66 19.32
CA LEU A 81 -4.97 -23.78 18.94
C LEU A 81 -4.81 -24.16 17.48
N GLN A 82 -4.72 -23.16 16.59
CA GLN A 82 -4.49 -23.37 15.17
C GLN A 82 -3.16 -24.11 14.93
N TYR A 83 -2.10 -23.77 15.68
CA TYR A 83 -0.83 -24.47 15.57
C TYR A 83 -0.94 -25.96 15.95
N ILE A 84 -1.59 -26.26 17.09
CA ILE A 84 -1.83 -27.65 17.51
C ILE A 84 -2.62 -28.39 16.43
N PHE A 85 -3.71 -27.78 15.96
CA PHE A 85 -4.59 -28.38 14.96
C PHE A 85 -3.82 -28.75 13.69
N VAL A 86 -3.00 -27.83 13.14
CA VAL A 86 -2.21 -28.08 11.93
C VAL A 86 -1.25 -29.25 12.13
N VAL A 87 -0.54 -29.32 13.26
CA VAL A 87 0.42 -30.39 13.55
C VAL A 87 -0.30 -31.72 13.80
N SER A 88 -1.34 -31.75 14.63
CA SER A 88 -2.07 -32.98 14.98
C SER A 88 -2.83 -33.54 13.78
N PHE A 89 -3.49 -32.68 13.00
CA PHE A 89 -4.24 -33.09 11.82
C PHE A 89 -3.32 -33.62 10.72
N SER A 90 -2.19 -32.95 10.47
CA SER A 90 -1.20 -33.44 9.49
C SER A 90 -0.60 -34.78 9.92
N THR A 91 -0.30 -34.94 11.21
CA THR A 91 0.22 -36.20 11.75
C THR A 91 -0.82 -37.32 11.64
N ALA A 92 -2.10 -37.03 11.91
CA ALA A 92 -3.19 -37.99 11.76
C ALA A 92 -3.40 -38.41 10.29
N LEU A 93 -3.29 -37.49 9.33
CA LEU A 93 -3.38 -37.82 7.90
C LEU A 93 -2.24 -38.75 7.46
N ILE A 94 -1.02 -38.54 7.97
CA ILE A 94 0.14 -39.39 7.63
C ILE A 94 0.07 -40.75 8.34
N GLY A 95 -0.37 -40.78 9.60
CA GLY A 95 -0.27 -41.96 10.47
C GLY A 95 -1.53 -42.81 10.60
N CYS A 96 -2.73 -42.25 10.41
CA CYS A 96 -4.00 -42.94 10.71
C CYS A 96 -4.87 -43.23 9.49
N VAL A 97 -4.55 -42.71 8.29
CA VAL A 97 -5.40 -42.87 7.11
C VAL A 97 -4.84 -43.96 6.20
N ASP A 98 -5.61 -45.03 5.99
CA ASP A 98 -5.27 -46.04 4.99
C ASP A 98 -5.69 -45.59 3.59
N TYR A 99 -4.76 -44.96 2.87
CA TYR A 99 -5.00 -44.51 1.49
C TYR A 99 -5.21 -45.66 0.50
N LYS A 100 -4.71 -46.87 0.76
CA LYS A 100 -4.92 -48.02 -0.14
C LYS A 100 -6.37 -48.48 -0.05
N LEU A 101 -6.88 -48.64 1.17
CA LEU A 101 -8.28 -48.98 1.44
C LEU A 101 -9.23 -47.86 0.95
N LEU A 102 -8.86 -46.59 1.14
CA LEU A 102 -9.64 -45.43 0.69
C LEU A 102 -9.82 -45.40 -0.84
N PHE A 103 -8.75 -45.64 -1.60
CA PHE A 103 -8.79 -45.50 -3.07
C PHE A 103 -9.17 -46.79 -3.81
N GLN A 104 -8.82 -47.97 -3.27
CA GLN A 104 -9.02 -49.25 -3.96
C GLN A 104 -10.21 -50.06 -3.42
N GLY A 105 -10.80 -49.67 -2.29
CA GLY A 105 -11.84 -50.43 -1.61
C GLY A 105 -11.35 -51.79 -1.11
N ARG A 106 -12.25 -52.61 -0.54
CA ARG A 106 -11.93 -54.00 -0.21
C ARG A 106 -11.92 -54.83 -1.49
N GLN A 107 -10.73 -55.20 -1.97
CA GLN A 107 -10.60 -56.03 -3.19
C GLN A 107 -11.02 -57.50 -3.00
N ASN A 108 -11.18 -57.98 -1.77
CA ASN A 108 -11.44 -59.40 -1.50
C ASN A 108 -12.76 -59.59 -0.73
N GLY A 109 -13.78 -60.15 -1.41
CA GLY A 109 -14.87 -60.90 -0.78
C GLY A 109 -16.26 -60.26 -0.79
N GLY A 110 -17.01 -60.51 -1.88
CA GLY A 110 -18.42 -60.95 -1.87
C GLY A 110 -19.55 -60.04 -1.38
N ASN A 111 -19.34 -59.15 -0.40
CA ASN A 111 -20.41 -58.32 0.17
C ASN A 111 -19.97 -56.86 0.17
N SER A 112 -20.48 -56.10 -0.81
CA SER A 112 -20.24 -54.67 -1.01
C SER A 112 -20.92 -53.82 0.06
N THR A 113 -20.55 -53.96 1.33
CA THR A 113 -20.93 -52.99 2.36
C THR A 113 -20.23 -51.68 2.04
N LYS A 114 -20.99 -50.59 1.86
CA LYS A 114 -20.43 -49.25 1.63
C LYS A 114 -19.39 -48.94 2.71
N LEU A 115 -18.17 -48.61 2.30
CA LEU A 115 -17.05 -48.31 3.19
C LEU A 115 -17.39 -47.05 4.00
N SER A 116 -17.35 -47.16 5.33
CA SER A 116 -17.48 -45.99 6.21
C SER A 116 -16.11 -45.32 6.40
N LEU A 117 -16.09 -44.01 6.64
CA LEU A 117 -14.85 -43.28 6.99
C LEU A 117 -14.19 -43.86 8.25
N SER A 118 -14.99 -44.40 9.19
CA SER A 118 -14.50 -45.08 10.39
C SER A 118 -13.65 -46.32 10.09
N ASP A 119 -13.86 -46.97 8.96
CA ASP A 119 -13.12 -48.19 8.58
C ASP A 119 -11.75 -47.88 7.96
N VAL A 120 -11.62 -46.65 7.44
CA VAL A 120 -10.42 -46.12 6.76
C VAL A 120 -9.48 -45.44 7.75
N VAL A 121 -10.03 -44.81 8.78
CA VAL A 121 -9.27 -44.14 9.83
C VAL A 121 -8.94 -45.17 10.90
N ASP A 122 -7.73 -45.73 10.84
CA ASP A 122 -7.21 -46.64 11.84
C ASP A 122 -5.84 -46.13 12.32
N CYS A 123 -5.79 -45.63 13.55
CA CYS A 123 -4.53 -45.17 14.16
C CYS A 123 -3.72 -46.33 14.77
N SER A 124 -4.24 -47.57 14.77
CA SER A 124 -3.55 -48.71 15.36
C SER A 124 -2.48 -49.27 14.42
N CYS A 125 -1.28 -49.55 14.98
CA CYS A 125 -0.18 -50.18 14.22
C CYS A 125 -0.45 -51.67 13.90
N GLU A 126 -1.57 -52.25 14.33
CA GLU A 126 -1.83 -53.70 14.27
C GLU A 126 -1.97 -54.22 12.84
N ARG A 127 -2.44 -53.38 11.91
CA ARG A 127 -2.79 -53.80 10.53
C ARG A 127 -1.62 -53.81 9.55
N TYR A 128 -0.55 -53.04 9.80
CA TYR A 128 0.52 -52.78 8.82
C TYR A 128 1.79 -53.63 9.00
N GLY A 129 1.80 -54.53 9.99
CA GLY A 129 3.01 -55.22 10.40
C GLY A 129 3.97 -54.29 11.15
N SER A 130 4.72 -54.88 12.08
CA SER A 130 5.66 -54.21 13.01
C SER A 130 6.55 -53.13 12.35
N ASP A 131 6.97 -53.33 11.10
CA ASP A 131 8.09 -52.57 10.52
C ASP A 131 7.64 -51.34 9.71
N ASN A 132 6.37 -51.25 9.32
CA ASN A 132 5.83 -50.13 8.53
C ASN A 132 4.99 -49.13 9.34
N CYS A 133 4.98 -49.23 10.68
CA CYS A 133 4.20 -48.29 11.47
C CYS A 133 4.86 -46.91 11.54
N VAL A 134 4.16 -45.90 11.04
CA VAL A 134 4.56 -44.48 11.05
C VAL A 134 4.93 -43.99 12.46
N TRP A 135 4.21 -44.45 13.48
CA TRP A 135 4.46 -44.11 14.89
C TRP A 135 5.79 -44.60 15.44
N ARG A 136 6.41 -45.60 14.79
CA ARG A 136 7.74 -46.11 15.16
C ARG A 136 8.89 -45.44 14.39
N SER A 137 8.57 -44.51 13.48
CA SER A 137 9.59 -43.75 12.77
C SER A 137 10.27 -42.74 13.69
N GLY A 138 11.57 -42.92 13.94
CA GLY A 138 12.35 -42.01 14.78
C GLY A 138 12.38 -40.57 14.27
N TRP A 139 12.30 -40.38 12.94
CA TRP A 139 12.26 -39.05 12.34
C TRP A 139 10.97 -38.29 12.68
N LEU A 140 9.80 -38.93 12.61
CA LEU A 140 8.54 -38.28 12.99
C LEU A 140 8.55 -37.91 14.49
N ALA A 141 9.09 -38.79 15.34
CA ALA A 141 9.25 -38.50 16.76
C ALA A 141 10.11 -37.25 16.99
N VAL A 142 11.25 -37.11 16.29
CA VAL A 142 12.11 -35.91 16.37
C VAL A 142 11.35 -34.66 15.93
N VAL A 143 10.64 -34.70 14.79
CA VAL A 143 9.85 -33.57 14.29
C VAL A 143 8.77 -33.15 15.29
N LEU A 144 8.06 -34.12 15.88
CA LEU A 144 7.03 -33.85 16.89
C LEU A 144 7.60 -33.27 18.18
N VAL A 145 8.78 -33.70 18.62
CA VAL A 145 9.48 -33.10 19.78
C VAL A 145 9.86 -31.65 19.48
N ILE A 146 10.38 -31.34 18.29
CA ILE A 146 10.70 -29.97 17.90
C ILE A 146 9.42 -29.11 17.82
N ALA A 147 8.33 -29.64 17.26
CA ALA A 147 7.06 -28.94 17.21
C ALA A 147 6.48 -28.68 18.61
N ALA A 148 6.57 -29.66 19.52
CA ALA A 148 6.10 -29.54 20.90
C ALA A 148 6.91 -28.51 21.70
N THR A 149 8.25 -28.51 21.56
CA THR A 149 9.11 -27.51 22.21
C THR A 149 8.83 -26.09 21.70
N PHE A 150 8.61 -25.92 20.40
CA PHE A 150 8.22 -24.63 19.83
C PHE A 150 6.85 -24.17 20.31
N TRP A 151 5.87 -25.08 20.41
CA TRP A 151 4.55 -24.78 20.96
C TRP A 151 4.64 -24.37 22.43
N LEU A 152 5.40 -25.09 23.25
CA LEU A 152 5.61 -24.76 24.66
C LEU A 152 6.25 -23.37 24.82
N HIS A 153 7.26 -23.04 24.00
CA HIS A 153 7.84 -21.70 23.98
C HIS A 153 6.80 -20.62 23.63
N ARG A 154 5.93 -20.87 22.63
CA ARG A 154 4.82 -19.93 22.31
C ARG A 154 3.82 -19.80 23.46
N LEU A 155 3.53 -20.88 24.17
CA LEU A 155 2.64 -20.86 25.34
C LEU A 155 3.23 -20.02 26.49
N VAL A 156 4.52 -20.20 26.80
CA VAL A 156 5.21 -19.38 27.82
C VAL A 156 5.19 -17.91 27.41
N ARG A 157 5.46 -17.61 26.13
CA ARG A 157 5.40 -16.24 25.60
C ARG A 157 3.99 -15.66 25.68
N PHE A 158 2.94 -16.45 25.49
CA PHE A 158 1.55 -16.02 25.65
C PHE A 158 1.28 -15.57 27.09
N PHE A 159 1.69 -16.34 28.11
CA PHE A 159 1.51 -15.93 29.50
C PHE A 159 2.29 -14.66 29.84
N TYR A 160 3.51 -14.52 29.33
CA TYR A 160 4.29 -13.29 29.48
C TYR A 160 3.59 -12.08 28.85
N ARG A 161 3.08 -12.21 27.61
CA ARG A 161 2.31 -11.16 26.95
C ARG A 161 1.02 -10.84 27.69
N LEU A 162 0.33 -11.85 28.22
CA LEU A 162 -0.89 -11.68 29.01
C LEU A 162 -0.63 -10.82 30.26
N SER A 163 0.45 -11.09 30.99
CA SER A 163 0.85 -10.28 32.16
C SER A 163 1.11 -8.83 31.77
N ILE A 164 1.86 -8.60 30.68
CA ILE A 164 2.13 -7.25 30.18
C ILE A 164 0.84 -6.53 29.80
N PHE A 165 -0.02 -7.13 28.98
CA PHE A 165 -1.26 -6.48 28.53
C PHE A 165 -2.29 -6.33 29.64
N ALA A 166 -2.26 -7.16 30.68
CA ALA A 166 -3.05 -6.95 31.89
C ALA A 166 -2.59 -5.69 32.65
N ASP A 167 -1.28 -5.46 32.75
CA ASP A 167 -0.73 -4.21 33.30
C ASP A 167 -1.09 -3.00 32.42
N ILE A 168 -0.98 -3.11 31.09
CA ILE A 168 -1.40 -2.03 30.17
C ILE A 168 -2.91 -1.75 30.29
N ARG A 169 -3.75 -2.76 30.43
CA ARG A 169 -5.18 -2.57 30.70
C ARG A 169 -5.40 -1.78 32.00
N SER A 170 -4.66 -2.11 33.06
CA SER A 170 -4.71 -1.35 34.32
C SER A 170 -4.30 0.11 34.11
N PHE A 171 -3.33 0.38 33.23
CA PHE A 171 -2.93 1.73 32.88
C PHE A 171 -4.05 2.48 32.12
N TYR A 172 -4.70 1.84 31.15
CA TYR A 172 -5.84 2.44 30.43
C TYR A 172 -7.01 2.80 31.36
N THR A 173 -7.39 1.89 32.25
CA THR A 173 -8.55 2.13 33.15
C THR A 173 -8.22 3.09 34.29
N THR A 174 -7.02 2.99 34.86
CA THR A 174 -6.66 3.74 36.08
C THR A 174 -6.05 5.11 35.75
N ALA A 175 -5.15 5.18 34.76
CA ALA A 175 -4.45 6.42 34.44
C ALA A 175 -5.16 7.20 33.34
N LEU A 176 -5.46 6.58 32.19
CA LEU A 176 -6.10 7.25 31.06
C LEU A 176 -7.62 7.45 31.22
N HIS A 177 -8.23 6.79 32.21
CA HIS A 177 -9.68 6.76 32.42
C HIS A 177 -10.44 6.35 31.15
N VAL A 178 -9.95 5.32 30.47
CA VAL A 178 -10.55 4.74 29.27
C VAL A 178 -10.91 3.29 29.54
N ASP A 179 -12.21 2.98 29.45
CA ASP A 179 -12.72 1.62 29.53
C ASP A 179 -12.55 0.88 28.19
N ASP A 180 -12.43 -0.46 28.26
CA ASP A 180 -12.28 -1.33 27.09
C ASP A 180 -13.43 -1.18 26.07
N GLY A 181 -14.65 -0.87 26.53
CA GLY A 181 -15.81 -0.66 25.66
C GLY A 181 -15.73 0.62 24.83
N MET A 182 -15.05 1.65 25.34
CA MET A 182 -14.88 2.94 24.67
C MET A 182 -13.74 2.93 23.66
N LEU A 183 -12.80 1.97 23.77
CA LEU A 183 -11.59 1.91 22.96
C LEU A 183 -11.87 1.86 21.45
N LYS A 184 -13.00 1.27 21.03
CA LYS A 184 -13.41 1.20 19.62
C LYS A 184 -13.77 2.55 19.01
N ASN A 185 -14.21 3.49 19.84
CA ASN A 185 -14.69 4.80 19.41
C ASN A 185 -13.62 5.88 19.54
N LEU A 186 -12.50 5.57 20.22
CA LEU A 186 -11.40 6.49 20.41
C LEU A 186 -10.44 6.41 19.23
N THR A 187 -10.01 7.56 18.75
CA THR A 187 -8.93 7.64 17.78
C THR A 187 -7.57 7.54 18.49
N TRP A 188 -6.53 7.10 17.76
CA TRP A 188 -5.18 7.09 18.33
C TRP A 188 -4.73 8.51 18.73
N TYR A 189 -5.16 9.53 18.00
CA TYR A 189 -4.89 10.94 18.30
C TYR A 189 -5.36 11.32 19.71
N GLU A 190 -6.61 11.00 20.07
CA GLU A 190 -7.15 11.27 21.41
C GLU A 190 -6.42 10.51 22.51
N VAL A 191 -6.04 9.26 22.25
CA VAL A 191 -5.23 8.48 23.20
C VAL A 191 -3.87 9.13 23.42
N GLN A 192 -3.24 9.60 22.35
CA GLN A 192 -1.96 10.27 22.39
C GLN A 192 -2.02 11.61 23.12
N GLU A 193 -3.05 12.41 22.91
CA GLU A 193 -3.30 13.65 23.66
C GLU A 193 -3.35 13.37 25.17
N LYS A 194 -4.16 12.38 25.57
CA LYS A 194 -4.23 11.95 26.97
C LYS A 194 -2.87 11.43 27.49
N LEU A 195 -2.06 10.75 26.68
CA LEU A 195 -0.72 10.32 27.09
C LEU A 195 0.21 11.51 27.35
N CYS A 196 0.12 12.57 26.54
CA CYS A 196 0.87 13.81 26.74
C CYS A 196 0.44 14.50 28.04
N ASP A 197 -0.86 14.57 28.33
CA ASP A 197 -1.41 15.19 29.55
C ASP A 197 -0.99 14.43 30.83
N MET A 198 -0.93 13.10 30.75
CA MET A 198 -0.57 12.23 31.88
C MET A 198 0.91 12.32 32.29
N GLN A 199 1.75 13.01 31.52
CA GLN A 199 3.14 13.26 31.87
C GLN A 199 3.27 14.14 33.13
N SER A 200 2.38 15.12 33.33
CA SER A 200 2.40 16.00 34.51
C SER A 200 2.13 15.26 35.83
N PRO A 201 1.03 14.48 35.97
CA PRO A 201 0.71 13.78 37.22
C PRO A 201 1.60 12.55 37.50
N TYR A 202 1.95 11.75 36.47
CA TYR A 202 2.65 10.47 36.68
C TYR A 202 4.15 10.52 36.37
N LYS A 203 4.66 11.59 35.73
CA LYS A 203 6.08 11.73 35.32
C LYS A 203 6.62 10.46 34.66
N LEU A 204 5.92 9.99 33.61
CA LEU A 204 6.27 8.78 32.86
C LEU A 204 7.72 8.85 32.37
N CYS A 205 8.12 9.98 31.78
CA CYS A 205 9.50 10.29 31.42
C CYS A 205 10.19 11.11 32.51
N VAL A 206 11.35 10.65 33.00
CA VAL A 206 12.10 11.34 34.08
C VAL A 206 12.88 12.54 33.54
N GLN A 207 13.40 12.42 32.32
CA GLN A 207 14.36 13.36 31.75
C GLN A 207 13.71 14.59 31.10
N LYS A 208 12.40 14.54 30.80
CA LYS A 208 11.66 15.64 30.18
C LYS A 208 10.48 16.03 31.06
N SER A 209 10.27 17.35 31.23
CA SER A 209 9.11 17.89 31.95
C SER A 209 7.81 17.69 31.18
N HIS A 210 7.84 17.83 29.85
CA HIS A 210 6.71 17.61 28.94
C HIS A 210 7.06 16.58 27.87
N LEU A 211 6.10 15.71 27.54
CA LEU A 211 6.23 14.72 26.48
C LEU A 211 5.55 15.29 25.23
N THR A 212 6.23 15.24 24.09
CA THR A 212 5.64 15.67 22.81
C THR A 212 5.05 14.50 22.05
N CYS A 213 4.09 14.79 21.17
CA CYS A 213 3.57 13.86 20.17
C CYS A 213 4.69 13.16 19.40
N LEU A 214 5.68 13.93 18.92
CA LEU A 214 6.83 13.41 18.19
C LEU A 214 7.69 12.45 19.03
N ASP A 215 7.86 12.70 20.33
CA ASP A 215 8.58 11.79 21.23
C ASP A 215 7.91 10.42 21.29
N ILE A 216 6.57 10.36 21.40
CA ILE A 216 5.81 9.11 21.44
C ILE A 216 6.01 8.33 20.14
N TYR A 217 5.88 9.00 18.98
CA TYR A 217 6.11 8.37 17.67
C TYR A 217 7.54 7.84 17.54
N GLN A 218 8.56 8.62 17.90
CA GLN A 218 9.96 8.21 17.79
C GLN A 218 10.27 7.00 18.69
N ARG A 219 9.61 6.88 19.85
CA ARG A 219 9.73 5.69 20.73
C ARG A 219 9.07 4.46 20.13
N ILE A 220 7.83 4.57 19.63
CA ILE A 220 7.10 3.46 19.01
C ILE A 220 7.81 2.98 17.73
N LEU A 221 8.31 3.92 16.93
CA LEU A 221 8.80 3.68 15.57
C LEU A 221 10.32 3.62 15.44
N ARG A 222 11.09 3.72 16.54
CA ARG A 222 12.57 3.81 16.52
C ARG A 222 13.21 2.85 15.51
N ARG A 223 12.94 1.55 15.67
CA ARG A 223 13.49 0.47 14.84
C ARG A 223 12.96 0.53 13.40
N LYS A 224 11.66 0.82 13.22
CA LYS A 224 11.02 0.92 11.90
C LYS A 224 11.57 2.09 11.09
N ASN A 225 11.86 3.22 11.73
CA ASN A 225 12.48 4.39 11.09
C ASN A 225 13.88 4.09 10.55
N PHE A 226 14.69 3.29 11.27
CA PHE A 226 15.97 2.79 10.73
C PHE A 226 15.77 1.88 9.52
N LEU A 227 14.79 0.97 9.58
CA LEU A 227 14.49 0.09 8.45
C LEU A 227 14.04 0.89 7.22
N VAL A 228 13.10 1.83 7.38
CA VAL A 228 12.66 2.75 6.30
C VAL A 228 13.86 3.52 5.70
N ALA A 229 14.76 4.02 6.54
CA ALA A 229 15.98 4.69 6.09
C ALA A 229 16.90 3.78 5.27
N MET A 230 17.07 2.51 5.65
CA MET A 230 17.84 1.52 4.88
C MET A 230 17.22 1.26 3.50
N PHE A 231 15.89 1.15 3.41
CA PHE A 231 15.19 0.99 2.13
C PHE A 231 15.35 2.24 1.24
N ASN A 232 15.19 3.43 1.79
CA ASN A 232 15.31 4.69 1.04
C ASN A 232 16.73 4.96 0.53
N LYS A 233 17.75 4.48 1.26
CA LYS A 233 19.15 4.57 0.85
C LYS A 233 19.58 3.45 -0.12
N GLY A 234 18.67 2.53 -0.45
CA GLY A 234 18.94 1.42 -1.36
C GLY A 234 19.82 0.32 -0.75
N LEU A 235 19.99 0.29 0.58
CA LEU A 235 20.66 -0.81 1.29
C LEU A 235 19.79 -2.07 1.32
N LEU A 236 18.47 -1.92 1.30
CA LEU A 236 17.48 -3.00 1.23
C LEU A 236 16.44 -2.65 0.14
N PRO A 237 15.77 -3.62 -0.51
CA PRO A 237 15.90 -5.08 -0.40
C PRO A 237 17.06 -5.62 -1.27
N PRO A 238 17.46 -6.89 -1.07
CA PRO A 238 18.34 -7.58 -2.01
C PRO A 238 17.73 -7.65 -3.42
N LYS A 239 18.51 -7.23 -4.40
CA LYS A 239 18.15 -7.27 -5.82
C LYS A 239 18.95 -8.39 -6.49
N PHE A 240 18.28 -9.47 -6.85
CA PHE A 240 18.90 -10.61 -7.53
C PHE A 240 18.61 -10.53 -9.03
N ARG A 241 19.64 -10.72 -9.87
CA ARG A 241 19.44 -10.92 -11.31
C ARG A 241 19.41 -12.42 -11.57
N VAL A 242 18.22 -12.96 -11.77
CA VAL A 242 18.02 -14.38 -12.09
C VAL A 242 17.98 -14.56 -13.60
N PRO A 243 18.68 -15.57 -14.16
CA PRO A 243 18.57 -15.89 -15.58
C PRO A 243 17.09 -16.08 -15.97
N PHE A 244 16.70 -15.58 -17.13
CA PHE A 244 15.32 -15.61 -17.69
C PHE A 244 14.28 -14.73 -16.97
N PHE A 245 14.34 -14.57 -15.65
CA PHE A 245 13.35 -13.77 -14.87
C PHE A 245 13.74 -12.30 -14.66
N GLY A 246 14.99 -11.94 -14.94
CA GLY A 246 15.49 -10.57 -14.80
C GLY A 246 15.79 -10.21 -13.35
N GLU A 247 15.56 -8.94 -12.99
CA GLU A 247 15.81 -8.43 -11.63
C GLU A 247 14.60 -8.67 -10.72
N LEU A 248 14.79 -9.55 -9.73
CA LEU A 248 13.83 -9.90 -8.68
C LEU A 248 14.18 -9.17 -7.38
N THR A 249 13.18 -8.53 -6.78
CA THR A 249 13.25 -7.89 -5.47
C THR A 249 12.74 -8.86 -4.42
N PHE A 250 13.63 -9.45 -3.62
CA PHE A 250 13.24 -10.44 -2.62
C PHE A 250 13.06 -9.79 -1.25
N MET A 251 11.82 -9.74 -0.76
CA MET A 251 11.50 -9.20 0.57
C MET A 251 10.29 -9.92 1.15
N THR A 252 10.55 -11.03 1.85
CA THR A 252 9.54 -11.84 2.54
C THR A 252 9.42 -11.45 4.02
N LEU A 253 8.33 -11.86 4.65
CA LEU A 253 8.13 -11.71 6.10
C LEU A 253 9.23 -12.45 6.88
N GLY A 254 9.65 -13.62 6.40
CA GLY A 254 10.75 -14.39 7.00
C GLY A 254 12.11 -13.69 6.93
N LEU A 255 12.43 -13.04 5.79
CA LEU A 255 13.65 -12.24 5.68
C LEU A 255 13.60 -11.02 6.60
N LYS A 256 12.48 -10.31 6.62
CA LYS A 256 12.27 -9.17 7.52
C LYS A 256 12.49 -9.56 8.99
N PHE A 257 11.90 -10.69 9.43
CA PHE A 257 12.08 -11.18 10.78
C PHE A 257 13.56 -11.43 11.12
N ASN A 258 14.31 -12.03 10.18
CA ASN A 258 15.74 -12.26 10.35
C ASN A 258 16.54 -10.95 10.40
N LEU A 259 16.18 -9.94 9.61
CA LEU A 259 16.80 -8.61 9.66
C LEU A 259 16.51 -7.90 10.99
N ASP A 260 15.28 -7.99 11.49
CA ASP A 260 14.91 -7.43 12.79
C ASP A 260 15.69 -8.11 13.93
N LEU A 261 15.82 -9.44 13.88
CA LEU A 261 16.60 -10.23 14.83
C LEU A 261 18.10 -9.94 14.75
N LEU A 262 18.64 -9.64 13.57
CA LEU A 262 20.06 -9.31 13.42
C LEU A 262 20.37 -7.88 13.88
N PHE A 263 19.53 -6.92 13.51
CA PHE A 263 19.83 -5.50 13.67
C PHE A 263 19.23 -4.86 14.92
N PHE A 264 18.20 -5.43 15.53
CA PHE A 264 17.47 -4.78 16.62
C PHE A 264 17.18 -5.65 17.83
N TRP A 265 17.09 -6.97 17.67
CA TRP A 265 16.76 -7.89 18.78
C TRP A 265 17.96 -8.75 19.18
N GLY A 266 18.04 -9.12 20.46
CA GLY A 266 19.06 -10.04 20.96
C GLY A 266 20.42 -9.42 21.27
N PRO A 267 21.31 -10.21 21.91
CA PRO A 267 22.56 -9.72 22.52
C PRO A 267 23.62 -9.34 21.48
N TRP A 268 23.59 -9.99 20.31
CA TRP A 268 24.53 -9.74 19.21
C TRP A 268 24.12 -8.56 18.32
N SER A 269 22.99 -7.92 18.59
CA SER A 269 22.57 -6.74 17.84
C SER A 269 23.50 -5.54 18.12
N PRO A 270 23.53 -4.52 17.23
CA PRO A 270 24.25 -3.27 17.46
C PRO A 270 23.80 -2.46 18.69
N TRP A 271 22.67 -2.82 19.31
CA TRP A 271 22.04 -2.09 20.40
C TRP A 271 22.49 -2.62 21.76
N GLU A 272 22.74 -1.71 22.70
CA GLU A 272 23.04 -2.06 24.10
C GLU A 272 21.73 -2.27 24.86
N ASN A 273 20.82 -1.30 24.72
CA ASN A 273 19.46 -1.32 25.24
C ASN A 273 18.47 -0.95 24.12
N TYR A 274 17.16 -0.95 24.40
CA TYR A 274 16.12 -0.62 23.41
C TYR A 274 16.31 0.76 22.74
N TRP A 275 16.91 1.72 23.45
CA TRP A 275 17.04 3.12 23.03
C TRP A 275 18.49 3.59 22.81
N LYS A 276 19.51 2.75 23.05
CA LYS A 276 20.92 3.17 23.01
C LYS A 276 21.76 2.21 22.16
N LEU A 277 22.49 2.77 21.20
CA LEU A 277 23.42 2.06 20.34
C LEU A 277 24.73 1.81 21.10
N LYS A 278 25.35 0.64 20.89
CA LYS A 278 26.66 0.35 21.48
C LYS A 278 27.67 1.45 21.10
N PRO A 279 28.43 2.00 22.06
CA PRO A 279 29.33 3.13 21.81
C PRO A 279 30.43 2.81 20.78
N ASP A 280 30.72 1.53 20.60
CA ASP A 280 31.69 1.03 19.62
C ASP A 280 31.28 1.36 18.17
N TYR A 281 29.98 1.38 17.86
CA TYR A 281 29.46 1.74 16.53
C TYR A 281 29.60 3.24 16.23
N LYS A 282 29.69 4.08 17.27
CA LYS A 282 29.91 5.54 17.11
C LYS A 282 31.37 5.87 16.77
N ARG A 283 32.34 5.00 17.10
CA ARG A 283 33.79 5.24 16.87
C ARG A 283 34.23 4.76 15.48
N ARG A 284 34.96 5.60 14.73
CA ARG A 284 35.44 5.27 13.38
C ARG A 284 36.55 4.20 13.36
N GLU A 285 37.41 4.19 14.37
CA GLU A 285 38.60 3.33 14.44
C GLU A 285 38.26 1.84 14.43
N ARG A 286 37.13 1.45 15.06
CA ARG A 286 36.73 0.03 15.19
C ARG A 286 35.83 -0.48 14.06
N ARG A 287 35.72 0.26 12.95
CA ARG A 287 34.85 -0.11 11.82
C ARG A 287 35.14 -1.52 11.27
N GLN A 288 36.41 -1.87 11.05
CA GLN A 288 36.79 -3.18 10.51
C GLN A 288 36.44 -4.30 11.49
N MET A 289 36.81 -4.15 12.76
CA MET A 289 36.48 -5.09 13.82
C MET A 289 34.96 -5.34 13.94
N LEU A 290 34.15 -4.27 13.90
CA LEU A 290 32.68 -4.38 13.95
C LEU A 290 32.11 -5.04 12.69
N THR A 291 32.70 -4.75 11.53
CA THR A 291 32.29 -5.36 10.26
C THR A 291 32.54 -6.87 10.29
N ASP A 292 33.70 -7.31 10.78
CA ASP A 292 34.05 -8.73 10.87
C ASP A 292 33.25 -9.46 11.95
N HIS A 293 32.94 -8.78 13.05
CA HIS A 293 31.99 -9.28 14.04
C HIS A 293 30.60 -9.48 13.42
N LEU A 294 30.05 -8.46 12.75
CA LEU A 294 28.73 -8.55 12.11
C LEU A 294 28.71 -9.64 11.02
N LYS A 295 29.76 -9.79 10.22
CA LYS A 295 29.90 -10.89 9.24
C LYS A 295 29.84 -12.27 9.90
N SER A 296 30.48 -12.43 11.05
CA SER A 296 30.49 -13.68 11.81
C SER A 296 29.11 -13.99 12.39
N VAL A 297 28.41 -12.97 12.92
CA VAL A 297 27.03 -13.12 13.40
C VAL A 297 26.08 -13.49 12.25
N ILE A 298 26.16 -12.79 11.11
CA ILE A 298 25.35 -13.11 9.92
C ILE A 298 25.60 -14.55 9.43
N LEU A 299 26.85 -15.03 9.49
CA LEU A 299 27.19 -16.40 9.10
C LEU A 299 26.48 -17.42 9.99
N TRP A 300 26.55 -17.28 11.32
CA TRP A 300 25.86 -18.19 12.24
C TRP A 300 24.35 -18.14 12.07
N PHE A 301 23.78 -16.94 11.91
CA PHE A 301 22.35 -16.78 11.61
C PHE A 301 21.94 -17.48 10.31
N GLY A 302 22.74 -17.32 9.24
CA GLY A 302 22.49 -17.99 7.96
C GLY A 302 22.56 -19.51 8.07
N VAL A 303 23.54 -20.05 8.81
CA VAL A 303 23.69 -21.50 9.05
C VAL A 303 22.52 -22.06 9.86
N VAL A 304 22.10 -21.38 10.93
CA VAL A 304 20.94 -21.81 11.73
C VAL A 304 19.66 -21.78 10.90
N ASN A 305 19.43 -20.73 10.10
CA ASN A 305 18.28 -20.67 9.20
C ASN A 305 18.33 -21.78 8.13
N LEU A 306 19.52 -22.12 7.62
CA LEU A 306 19.69 -23.21 6.65
C LEU A 306 19.39 -24.58 7.29
N LEU A 307 19.78 -24.80 8.54
CA LEU A 307 19.47 -26.03 9.27
C LEU A 307 17.97 -26.17 9.56
N LEU A 308 17.30 -25.05 9.88
CA LEU A 308 15.87 -25.02 10.17
C LEU A 308 15.00 -24.94 8.90
N SER A 309 15.58 -24.67 7.74
CA SER A 309 14.83 -24.45 6.49
C SER A 309 13.89 -25.60 6.09
N PRO A 310 14.25 -26.90 6.18
CA PRO A 310 13.32 -27.98 5.79
C PRO A 310 12.08 -28.03 6.69
N LEU A 311 12.24 -27.78 8.00
CA LEU A 311 11.13 -27.78 8.95
C LEU A 311 10.21 -26.58 8.73
N VAL A 312 10.80 -25.37 8.59
CA VAL A 312 10.02 -24.16 8.34
C VAL A 312 9.32 -24.23 6.98
N PHE A 313 9.98 -24.79 5.96
CA PHE A 313 9.36 -25.01 4.64
C PHE A 313 8.17 -25.96 4.73
N ALA A 314 8.30 -27.10 5.43
CA ALA A 314 7.19 -28.03 5.64
C ALA A 314 6.00 -27.35 6.35
N TRP A 315 6.26 -26.56 7.39
CA TRP A 315 5.24 -25.75 8.05
C TRP A 315 4.57 -24.76 7.08
N GLN A 316 5.33 -24.03 6.27
CA GLN A 316 4.79 -23.06 5.30
C GLN A 316 3.93 -23.75 4.24
N VAL A 317 4.34 -24.92 3.75
CA VAL A 317 3.54 -25.73 2.80
C VAL A 317 2.20 -26.12 3.43
N LEU A 318 2.23 -26.73 4.62
CA LEU A 318 1.02 -27.18 5.32
C LEU A 318 0.07 -26.01 5.61
N TYR A 319 0.61 -24.92 6.17
CA TYR A 319 -0.17 -23.72 6.48
C TYR A 319 -0.78 -23.09 5.21
N SER A 320 -0.02 -23.05 4.12
CA SER A 320 -0.50 -22.51 2.84
C SER A 320 -1.61 -23.37 2.24
N ILE A 321 -1.48 -24.70 2.30
CA ILE A 321 -2.53 -25.62 1.83
C ILE A 321 -3.82 -25.37 2.63
N PHE A 322 -3.76 -25.38 3.96
CA PHE A 322 -4.97 -25.21 4.78
C PHE A 322 -5.60 -23.83 4.67
N THR A 323 -4.83 -22.78 4.38
CA THR A 323 -5.35 -21.41 4.26
C THR A 323 -5.86 -21.10 2.85
N TYR A 324 -5.12 -21.50 1.80
CA TYR A 324 -5.40 -21.05 0.44
C TYR A 324 -6.25 -22.02 -0.38
N VAL A 325 -6.32 -23.31 -0.03
CA VAL A 325 -7.18 -24.26 -0.78
C VAL A 325 -8.65 -23.87 -0.68
N GLU A 326 -9.12 -23.45 0.50
CA GLU A 326 -10.47 -22.91 0.67
C GLU A 326 -10.72 -21.70 -0.23
N LEU A 327 -9.77 -20.76 -0.25
CA LEU A 327 -9.85 -19.56 -1.08
C LEU A 327 -9.90 -19.89 -2.57
N ILE A 328 -9.06 -20.82 -3.04
CA ILE A 328 -9.03 -21.26 -4.44
C ILE A 328 -10.37 -21.91 -4.83
N LYS A 329 -10.94 -22.72 -3.94
CA LYS A 329 -12.23 -23.38 -4.17
C LYS A 329 -13.38 -22.37 -4.23
N ARG A 330 -13.37 -21.37 -3.34
CA ARG A 330 -14.46 -20.38 -3.25
C ARG A 330 -14.39 -19.33 -4.35
N GLU A 331 -13.21 -18.75 -4.55
CA GLU A 331 -12.97 -17.61 -5.44
C GLU A 331 -11.58 -17.73 -6.10
N PRO A 332 -11.44 -18.46 -7.21
CA PRO A 332 -10.13 -18.62 -7.88
C PRO A 332 -9.54 -17.29 -8.38
N GLY A 333 -10.40 -16.31 -8.69
CA GLY A 333 -9.98 -14.94 -9.03
C GLY A 333 -9.28 -14.19 -7.88
N ALA A 334 -9.45 -14.62 -6.62
CA ALA A 334 -8.84 -13.95 -5.47
C ALA A 334 -7.30 -14.08 -5.44
N LEU A 335 -6.72 -15.09 -6.10
CA LEU A 335 -5.26 -15.21 -6.27
C LEU A 335 -4.72 -14.28 -7.37
N GLY A 336 -5.55 -13.96 -8.36
CA GLY A 336 -5.28 -12.97 -9.40
C GLY A 336 -5.44 -11.52 -8.91
N ALA A 337 -6.07 -11.31 -7.76
CA ALA A 337 -6.06 -10.02 -7.09
C ALA A 337 -4.64 -9.62 -6.69
N ARG A 338 -4.40 -8.31 -6.65
CA ARG A 338 -3.10 -7.73 -6.31
C ARG A 338 -3.11 -7.24 -4.87
N LYS A 339 -1.92 -7.09 -4.29
CA LYS A 339 -1.70 -6.53 -2.96
C LYS A 339 -0.42 -5.71 -2.93
N TRP A 340 -0.34 -4.77 -2.00
CA TRP A 340 0.89 -4.07 -1.70
C TRP A 340 1.94 -5.05 -1.18
N SER A 341 3.10 -5.09 -1.83
CA SER A 341 4.24 -5.93 -1.43
C SER A 341 4.88 -5.38 -0.16
N LEU A 342 5.61 -6.23 0.58
CA LEU A 342 6.34 -5.77 1.77
C LEU A 342 7.38 -4.71 1.42
N TYR A 343 8.00 -4.85 0.24
CA TYR A 343 8.88 -3.82 -0.33
C TYR A 343 8.15 -2.48 -0.54
N GLY A 344 6.97 -2.50 -1.18
CA GLY A 344 6.15 -1.31 -1.36
C GLY A 344 5.75 -0.64 -0.06
N ARG A 345 5.39 -1.42 0.97
CA ARG A 345 5.04 -0.86 2.29
C ARG A 345 6.19 -0.08 2.91
N TYR A 346 7.43 -0.55 2.85
CA TYR A 346 8.58 0.20 3.39
C TYR A 346 9.03 1.35 2.49
N TYR A 347 8.90 1.21 1.17
CA TYR A 347 9.26 2.26 0.23
C TYR A 347 8.33 3.48 0.34
N PHE A 348 7.01 3.26 0.43
CA PHE A 348 6.01 4.33 0.52
C PHE A 348 5.79 4.90 1.92
N ARG A 349 6.29 4.22 2.96
CA ARG A 349 6.18 4.67 4.34
C ARG A 349 6.97 5.96 4.59
N ASN A 350 6.32 6.96 5.17
CA ASN A 350 6.95 8.19 5.63
C ASN A 350 7.73 7.96 6.93
N TYR A 351 8.63 8.88 7.29
CA TYR A 351 9.24 8.83 8.60
C TYR A 351 8.22 9.20 9.67
N ASN A 352 8.31 8.57 10.85
CA ASN A 352 7.35 8.75 11.95
C ASN A 352 5.88 8.54 11.54
N GLU A 353 5.62 7.55 10.69
CA GLU A 353 4.26 7.14 10.33
C GLU A 353 3.94 5.80 10.99
N LEU A 354 2.81 5.71 11.71
CA LEU A 354 2.33 4.50 12.37
C LEU A 354 1.75 3.50 11.36
N ASP A 355 1.59 2.23 11.77
CA ASP A 355 1.20 1.17 10.83
C ASP A 355 -0.22 1.37 10.28
N HIS A 356 -1.15 1.80 11.13
CA HIS A 356 -2.54 2.06 10.73
C HIS A 356 -2.69 3.27 9.79
N GLU A 357 -1.90 4.32 9.97
CA GLU A 357 -1.87 5.49 9.08
C GLU A 357 -1.41 5.11 7.67
N LEU A 358 -0.33 4.34 7.58
CA LEU A 358 0.17 3.80 6.32
C LEU A 358 -0.88 2.89 5.66
N GLU A 359 -1.49 1.99 6.44
CA GLU A 359 -2.50 1.08 5.90
C GLU A 359 -3.71 1.84 5.35
N ASN A 360 -4.19 2.87 6.06
CA ASN A 360 -5.29 3.70 5.59
C ASN A 360 -4.98 4.34 4.22
N ARG A 361 -3.77 4.90 4.06
CA ARG A 361 -3.32 5.48 2.78
C ARG A 361 -3.22 4.44 1.66
N LEU A 362 -2.63 3.28 1.95
CA LEU A 362 -2.49 2.20 0.98
C LEU A 362 -3.85 1.57 0.60
N CYS A 363 -4.80 1.51 1.52
CA CYS A 363 -6.18 1.10 1.26
C CYS A 363 -6.88 2.09 0.34
N CYS A 364 -6.74 3.41 0.55
CA CYS A 364 -7.27 4.42 -0.37
C CYS A 364 -6.64 4.31 -1.76
N ALA A 365 -5.34 4.01 -1.84
CA ALA A 365 -4.62 3.82 -3.10
C ALA A 365 -4.95 2.50 -3.83
N TYR A 366 -5.55 1.52 -3.15
CA TYR A 366 -5.78 0.17 -3.69
C TYR A 366 -6.65 0.17 -4.95
N LYS A 367 -7.77 0.90 -4.92
CA LYS A 367 -8.71 0.97 -6.05
C LYS A 367 -8.09 1.62 -7.29
N PRO A 368 -7.52 2.84 -7.24
CA PRO A 368 -6.86 3.44 -8.41
C PRO A 368 -5.66 2.62 -8.90
N ALA A 369 -4.88 1.99 -8.00
CA ALA A 369 -3.77 1.12 -8.39
C ALA A 369 -4.23 -0.16 -9.13
N SER A 370 -5.35 -0.73 -8.69
CA SER A 370 -5.96 -1.89 -9.33
C SER A 370 -6.47 -1.56 -10.73
N LEU A 371 -7.17 -0.42 -10.88
CA LEU A 371 -7.64 0.05 -12.18
C LEU A 371 -6.47 0.32 -13.13
N TYR A 372 -5.41 0.99 -12.65
CA TYR A 372 -4.19 1.19 -13.44
C TYR A 372 -3.61 -0.13 -13.95
N MET A 373 -3.47 -1.14 -13.09
CA MET A 373 -2.91 -2.44 -13.51
C MET A 373 -3.83 -3.26 -14.42
N GLN A 374 -5.14 -3.15 -14.25
CA GLN A 374 -6.14 -3.82 -15.09
C GLN A 374 -6.17 -3.28 -16.52
N MET A 375 -5.80 -2.01 -16.74
CA MET A 375 -5.70 -1.42 -18.09
C MET A 375 -4.62 -2.07 -18.98
N PHE A 376 -3.68 -2.83 -18.39
CA PHE A 376 -2.56 -3.40 -19.12
C PHE A 376 -2.59 -4.92 -19.13
N VAL A 377 -3.57 -5.50 -19.83
CA VAL A 377 -3.56 -6.92 -20.13
C VAL A 377 -2.78 -7.20 -21.41
N SER A 378 -2.31 -8.44 -21.54
CA SER A 378 -1.64 -8.90 -22.75
C SER A 378 -2.67 -9.41 -23.74
N ASN A 379 -2.79 -8.78 -24.91
CA ASN A 379 -3.72 -9.20 -25.96
C ASN A 379 -3.46 -10.64 -26.42
N THR A 380 -2.21 -11.10 -26.40
CA THR A 380 -1.88 -12.49 -26.75
C THR A 380 -2.43 -13.47 -25.73
N LEU A 381 -2.35 -13.14 -24.42
CA LEU A 381 -2.92 -13.96 -23.36
C LEU A 381 -4.44 -14.02 -23.46
N GLU A 382 -5.09 -12.90 -23.79
CA GLU A 382 -6.55 -12.85 -23.98
C GLU A 382 -7.01 -13.72 -25.16
N ILE A 383 -6.32 -13.65 -26.30
CA ILE A 383 -6.63 -14.50 -27.47
C ILE A 383 -6.50 -15.99 -27.10
N VAL A 384 -5.44 -16.36 -26.38
CA VAL A 384 -5.25 -17.74 -25.93
C VAL A 384 -6.35 -18.15 -24.95
N ALA A 385 -6.67 -17.30 -23.97
CA ALA A 385 -7.69 -17.58 -22.97
C ALA A 385 -9.08 -17.78 -23.60
N LYS A 386 -9.47 -16.95 -24.58
CA LYS A 386 -10.76 -17.10 -25.30
C LYS A 386 -10.84 -18.44 -26.05
N ASN A 387 -9.77 -18.85 -26.74
CA ASN A 387 -9.76 -20.11 -27.48
C ASN A 387 -9.74 -21.34 -26.56
N VAL A 388 -8.95 -21.31 -25.49
CA VAL A 388 -8.90 -22.40 -24.50
C VAL A 388 -10.23 -22.51 -23.75
N ALA A 389 -10.84 -21.39 -23.37
CA ALA A 389 -12.17 -21.36 -22.76
C ALA A 389 -13.23 -21.97 -23.68
N PHE A 390 -13.20 -21.65 -24.97
CA PHE A 390 -14.13 -22.22 -25.94
C PHE A 390 -14.03 -23.74 -26.05
N VAL A 391 -12.80 -24.28 -26.13
CA VAL A 391 -12.58 -25.74 -26.19
C VAL A 391 -13.02 -26.41 -24.88
N ALA A 392 -12.65 -25.85 -23.74
CA ALA A 392 -13.05 -26.39 -22.43
C ALA A 392 -14.57 -26.34 -22.23
N ALA A 393 -15.22 -25.26 -22.67
CA ALA A 393 -16.68 -25.10 -22.63
C ALA A 393 -17.41 -26.10 -23.53
N ALA A 394 -16.84 -26.46 -24.69
CA ALA A 394 -17.42 -27.49 -25.56
C ALA A 394 -17.44 -28.86 -24.85
N PHE A 395 -16.32 -29.29 -24.26
CA PHE A 395 -16.27 -30.52 -23.48
C PHE A 395 -17.21 -30.47 -22.27
N PHE A 396 -17.17 -29.37 -21.51
CA PHE A 396 -18.02 -29.18 -20.33
C PHE A 396 -19.50 -29.27 -20.71
N SER A 397 -19.93 -28.55 -21.75
CA SER A 397 -21.33 -28.49 -22.18
C SER A 397 -21.84 -29.85 -22.66
N VAL A 398 -21.04 -30.61 -23.40
CA VAL A 398 -21.41 -31.96 -23.86
C VAL A 398 -21.61 -32.89 -22.65
N PHE A 399 -20.62 -33.02 -21.78
CA PHE A 399 -20.73 -33.92 -20.63
C PHE A 399 -21.80 -33.46 -19.64
N PHE A 400 -21.97 -32.16 -19.45
CA PHE A 400 -23.04 -31.61 -18.61
C PHE A 400 -24.43 -31.96 -19.16
N MET A 401 -24.66 -31.79 -20.47
CA MET A 401 -25.95 -32.15 -21.08
C MET A 401 -26.21 -33.65 -21.04
N LEU A 402 -25.21 -34.49 -21.29
CA LEU A 402 -25.37 -35.94 -21.13
C LEU A 402 -25.68 -36.32 -19.67
N SER A 403 -25.06 -35.65 -18.70
CA SER A 403 -25.32 -35.88 -17.27
C SER A 403 -26.70 -35.40 -16.82
N LEU A 404 -27.26 -34.37 -17.47
CA LEU A 404 -28.64 -33.92 -17.25
C LEU A 404 -29.67 -34.85 -17.90
N TYR A 405 -29.30 -35.49 -19.02
CA TYR A 405 -30.15 -36.47 -19.69
C TYR A 405 -30.20 -37.79 -18.91
N ASP A 406 -29.03 -38.25 -18.44
CA ASP A 406 -28.89 -39.48 -17.69
C ASP A 406 -27.82 -39.32 -16.60
N GLU A 407 -28.22 -39.53 -15.34
CA GLU A 407 -27.32 -39.42 -14.18
C GLU A 407 -26.22 -40.50 -14.19
N ASP A 408 -26.44 -41.65 -14.85
CA ASP A 408 -25.47 -42.75 -14.91
C ASP A 408 -24.17 -42.36 -15.64
N VAL A 409 -24.22 -41.31 -16.46
CA VAL A 409 -23.03 -40.73 -17.13
C VAL A 409 -22.01 -40.22 -16.13
N LEU A 410 -22.43 -39.74 -14.95
CA LEU A 410 -21.53 -39.28 -13.89
C LEU A 410 -20.75 -40.43 -13.22
N HIS A 411 -21.27 -41.65 -13.28
CA HIS A 411 -20.61 -42.85 -12.75
C HIS A 411 -19.55 -43.42 -13.70
N VAL A 412 -19.52 -42.99 -14.97
CA VAL A 412 -18.52 -43.40 -15.96
C VAL A 412 -17.14 -42.86 -15.56
N GLN A 413 -16.13 -43.73 -15.72
CA GLN A 413 -14.76 -43.42 -15.33
C GLN A 413 -14.28 -42.10 -15.97
N ASN A 414 -13.71 -41.23 -15.14
CA ASN A 414 -13.15 -39.93 -15.50
C ASN A 414 -14.15 -38.85 -15.96
N VAL A 415 -15.43 -39.13 -16.16
CA VAL A 415 -16.39 -38.08 -16.61
C VAL A 415 -16.49 -36.96 -15.59
N LEU A 416 -16.63 -37.29 -14.30
CA LEU A 416 -16.65 -36.29 -13.22
C LEU A 416 -15.32 -35.51 -13.14
N HIS A 417 -14.18 -36.17 -13.39
CA HIS A 417 -12.88 -35.51 -13.41
C HIS A 417 -12.72 -34.57 -14.61
N ILE A 418 -13.21 -34.94 -15.78
CA ILE A 418 -13.18 -34.10 -16.99
C ILE A 418 -14.13 -32.92 -16.82
N LEU A 419 -15.33 -33.13 -16.28
CA LEU A 419 -16.31 -32.08 -16.01
C LEU A 419 -15.77 -31.04 -15.01
N THR A 420 -15.16 -31.51 -13.91
CA THR A 420 -14.53 -30.63 -12.91
C THR A 420 -13.30 -29.91 -13.46
N ALA A 421 -12.42 -30.61 -14.18
CA ALA A 421 -11.22 -30.01 -14.78
C ALA A 421 -11.58 -28.96 -15.85
N SER A 422 -12.50 -29.27 -16.76
CA SER A 422 -12.97 -28.32 -17.78
C SER A 422 -13.66 -27.10 -17.14
N GLY A 423 -14.49 -27.29 -16.12
CA GLY A 423 -15.09 -26.19 -15.34
C GLY A 423 -14.05 -25.27 -14.71
N VAL A 424 -13.01 -25.83 -14.07
CA VAL A 424 -11.91 -25.05 -13.48
C VAL A 424 -11.14 -24.28 -14.56
N VAL A 425 -10.85 -24.91 -15.71
CA VAL A 425 -10.16 -24.25 -16.84
C VAL A 425 -10.98 -23.09 -17.39
N ILE A 426 -12.30 -23.25 -17.54
CA ILE A 426 -13.20 -22.17 -17.99
C ILE A 426 -13.12 -20.98 -17.04
N VAL A 427 -13.27 -21.23 -15.73
CA VAL A 427 -13.23 -20.17 -14.72
C VAL A 427 -11.88 -19.44 -14.73
N ILE A 428 -10.76 -20.17 -14.82
CA ILE A 428 -9.42 -19.58 -14.93
C ILE A 428 -9.29 -18.74 -16.19
N CYS A 429 -9.71 -19.25 -17.35
CA CYS A 429 -9.61 -18.52 -18.60
C CYS A 429 -10.43 -17.22 -18.57
N HIS A 430 -11.62 -17.24 -17.97
CA HIS A 430 -12.43 -16.03 -17.78
C HIS A 430 -11.76 -14.97 -16.91
N THR A 431 -10.85 -15.34 -15.99
CA THR A 431 -10.08 -14.33 -15.21
C THR A 431 -9.09 -13.53 -16.06
N PHE A 432 -8.73 -14.01 -17.25
CA PHE A 432 -7.79 -13.35 -18.16
C PHE A 432 -8.48 -12.54 -19.26
N ILE A 433 -9.81 -12.67 -19.39
CA ILE A 433 -10.60 -11.92 -20.37
C ILE A 433 -10.89 -10.53 -19.79
N GLN A 434 -10.63 -9.48 -20.57
CA GLN A 434 -10.86 -8.09 -20.18
C GLN A 434 -12.34 -7.71 -20.31
N ASP A 435 -12.76 -6.73 -19.50
CA ASP A 435 -14.06 -6.08 -19.68
C ASP A 435 -14.04 -5.21 -20.95
N GLU A 436 -15.05 -5.38 -21.82
CA GLU A 436 -15.16 -4.64 -23.09
C GLU A 436 -15.32 -3.12 -22.89
N ASN A 437 -15.81 -2.70 -21.73
CA ASN A 437 -16.08 -1.30 -21.39
C ASN A 437 -14.97 -0.62 -20.56
N ALA A 438 -13.73 -1.16 -20.60
CA ALA A 438 -12.61 -0.60 -19.84
C ALA A 438 -12.08 0.71 -20.47
N ILE A 439 -12.00 1.77 -19.67
CA ILE A 439 -11.46 3.07 -20.08
C ILE A 439 -9.93 3.05 -19.96
N PHE A 440 -9.21 3.45 -21.01
CA PHE A 440 -7.73 3.50 -21.00
C PHE A 440 -7.20 4.90 -20.69
N CYS A 441 -6.98 5.19 -19.40
CA CYS A 441 -6.46 6.48 -18.91
C CYS A 441 -5.33 6.30 -17.87
N PRO A 442 -4.15 5.81 -18.26
CA PRO A 442 -3.10 5.41 -17.32
C PRO A 442 -2.49 6.58 -16.53
N GLU A 443 -2.29 7.74 -17.14
CA GLU A 443 -1.73 8.92 -16.47
C GLU A 443 -2.66 9.45 -15.36
N ALA A 444 -3.96 9.53 -15.64
CA ALA A 444 -4.96 9.96 -14.66
C ALA A 444 -5.01 9.01 -13.45
N MET A 445 -4.98 7.69 -13.69
CA MET A 445 -4.96 6.70 -12.61
C MET A 445 -3.65 6.73 -11.82
N MET A 446 -2.51 6.91 -12.47
CA MET A 446 -1.22 7.04 -11.78
C MET A 446 -1.16 8.30 -10.91
N ASN A 447 -1.73 9.41 -11.37
CA ASN A 447 -1.87 10.63 -10.56
C ASN A 447 -2.81 10.42 -9.36
N ALA A 448 -3.89 9.66 -9.54
CA ALA A 448 -4.76 9.28 -8.43
C ALA A 448 -4.04 8.37 -7.41
N VAL A 449 -3.18 7.45 -7.87
CA VAL A 449 -2.31 6.65 -6.98
C VAL A 449 -1.32 7.55 -6.24
N LEU A 450 -0.67 8.47 -6.95
CA LEU A 450 0.29 9.42 -6.37
C LEU A 450 -0.33 10.23 -5.22
N ALA A 451 -1.59 10.66 -5.39
CA ALA A 451 -2.31 11.45 -4.40
C ALA A 451 -2.41 10.77 -3.02
N TYR A 452 -2.47 9.44 -2.98
CA TYR A 452 -2.54 8.67 -1.72
C TYR A 452 -1.18 8.13 -1.27
N VAL A 453 -0.34 7.68 -2.22
CA VAL A 453 0.95 7.05 -1.93
C VAL A 453 2.06 8.07 -1.62
N HIS A 454 1.88 9.33 -2.03
CA HIS A 454 2.76 10.50 -1.82
C HIS A 454 4.13 10.43 -2.51
N CYS A 455 4.74 9.25 -2.60
CA CYS A 455 6.07 9.04 -3.17
C CYS A 455 6.01 8.12 -4.38
N LEU A 456 6.31 8.62 -5.58
CA LEU A 456 6.56 7.79 -6.77
C LEU A 456 7.90 8.18 -7.42
N PRO A 457 8.57 7.25 -8.12
CA PRO A 457 9.75 7.59 -8.91
C PRO A 457 9.43 8.68 -9.94
N ASN A 458 10.28 9.69 -10.01
CA ASN A 458 10.07 10.85 -10.90
C ASN A 458 10.13 10.48 -12.38
N SER A 459 10.83 9.38 -12.72
CA SER A 459 10.93 8.87 -14.09
C SER A 459 9.59 8.37 -14.65
N TRP A 460 8.58 8.13 -13.81
CA TRP A 460 7.29 7.60 -14.25
C TRP A 460 6.33 8.66 -14.79
N ARG A 461 6.48 9.92 -14.39
CA ARG A 461 5.56 10.99 -14.78
C ARG A 461 5.62 11.23 -16.30
N GLY A 462 4.45 11.25 -16.96
CA GLY A 462 4.33 11.39 -18.41
C GLY A 462 4.69 10.13 -19.21
N GLN A 463 5.05 9.05 -18.52
CA GLN A 463 5.42 7.76 -19.10
C GLN A 463 4.62 6.60 -18.48
N ALA A 464 3.50 6.88 -17.83
CA ALA A 464 2.71 5.88 -17.10
C ALA A 464 2.11 4.81 -18.03
N HIS A 465 1.99 5.09 -19.32
CA HIS A 465 1.57 4.12 -20.34
C HIS A 465 2.66 3.11 -20.74
N GLN A 466 3.92 3.34 -20.35
CA GLN A 466 5.04 2.52 -20.80
C GLN A 466 5.17 1.20 -20.01
N ALA A 467 5.54 0.13 -20.71
CA ALA A 467 5.61 -1.21 -20.13
C ALA A 467 6.67 -1.36 -19.01
N TRP A 468 7.73 -0.56 -19.03
CA TRP A 468 8.76 -0.57 -17.99
C TRP A 468 8.26 0.05 -16.67
N VAL A 469 7.47 1.14 -16.74
CA VAL A 469 6.80 1.74 -15.56
C VAL A 469 5.87 0.72 -14.93
N ARG A 470 5.03 0.06 -15.74
CA ARG A 470 4.17 -1.02 -15.27
C ARG A 470 4.95 -2.14 -14.58
N ARG A 471 6.08 -2.57 -15.16
CA ARG A 471 6.92 -3.63 -14.59
C ARG A 471 7.51 -3.21 -13.25
N GLU A 472 7.98 -1.97 -13.13
CA GLU A 472 8.51 -1.45 -11.87
C GLU A 472 7.40 -1.29 -10.83
N PHE A 473 6.24 -0.73 -11.21
CA PHE A 473 5.07 -0.61 -10.34
C PHE A 473 4.57 -1.96 -9.86
N SER A 474 4.68 -3.02 -10.68
CA SER A 474 4.29 -4.38 -10.30
C SER A 474 5.10 -4.98 -9.16
N ARG A 475 6.33 -4.48 -8.91
CA ARG A 475 7.14 -4.88 -7.75
C ARG A 475 6.58 -4.33 -6.44
N PHE A 476 5.96 -3.15 -6.49
CA PHE A 476 5.29 -2.56 -5.33
C PHE A 476 3.87 -3.10 -5.15
N TYR A 477 3.19 -3.36 -6.26
CA TYR A 477 1.80 -3.84 -6.30
C TYR A 477 1.70 -5.20 -7.01
N GLN A 478 2.10 -6.24 -6.28
CA GLN A 478 2.28 -7.60 -6.80
C GLN A 478 1.01 -8.44 -6.73
N TYR A 479 0.95 -9.52 -7.51
CA TYR A 479 -0.13 -10.50 -7.41
C TYR A 479 -0.09 -11.22 -6.07
N ARG A 480 -1.27 -11.56 -5.55
CA ARG A 480 -1.39 -12.39 -4.34
C ARG A 480 -0.74 -13.75 -4.55
N ALA A 481 -0.88 -14.36 -5.73
CA ALA A 481 -0.16 -15.58 -6.08
C ALA A 481 1.36 -15.45 -5.97
N THR A 482 1.94 -14.36 -6.51
CA THR A 482 3.38 -14.09 -6.39
C THR A 482 3.81 -13.96 -4.93
N PHE A 483 3.02 -13.26 -4.10
CA PHE A 483 3.28 -13.18 -2.66
C PHE A 483 3.29 -14.57 -1.99
N VAL A 484 2.33 -15.44 -2.31
CA VAL A 484 2.26 -16.79 -1.73
C VAL A 484 3.49 -17.62 -2.13
N VAL A 485 3.89 -17.56 -3.41
CA VAL A 485 5.09 -18.28 -3.90
C VAL A 485 6.37 -17.74 -3.24
N GLU A 486 6.49 -16.42 -3.10
CA GLU A 486 7.63 -15.79 -2.42
C GLU A 486 7.73 -16.21 -0.95
N GLU A 487 6.62 -16.22 -0.21
CA GLU A 487 6.60 -16.67 1.19
C GLU A 487 6.85 -18.18 1.31
N LEU A 488 6.34 -19.00 0.38
CA LEU A 488 6.58 -20.44 0.34
C LEU A 488 8.06 -20.76 0.08
N LEU A 489 8.71 -20.05 -0.85
CA LEU A 489 10.14 -20.18 -1.13
C LEU A 489 11.01 -19.43 -0.10
N GLY A 490 10.41 -18.59 0.74
CA GLY A 490 11.08 -17.76 1.74
C GLY A 490 12.06 -18.52 2.64
N PRO A 491 11.68 -19.65 3.25
CA PRO A 491 12.58 -20.45 4.10
C PRO A 491 13.81 -21.00 3.36
N LEU A 492 13.71 -21.23 2.05
CA LEU A 492 14.80 -21.75 1.23
C LEU A 492 15.74 -20.62 0.78
N LEU A 493 15.16 -19.48 0.36
CA LEU A 493 15.91 -18.34 -0.20
C LEU A 493 16.51 -17.43 0.88
N CYS A 494 15.88 -17.32 2.06
CA CYS A 494 16.36 -16.47 3.15
C CYS A 494 17.79 -16.80 3.61
N PRO A 495 18.15 -18.05 3.96
CA PRO A 495 19.52 -18.36 4.36
C PRO A 495 20.55 -18.06 3.26
N LEU A 496 20.18 -18.29 1.99
CA LEU A 496 21.05 -17.95 0.85
C LEU A 496 21.25 -16.43 0.73
N ALA A 497 20.19 -15.63 0.90
CA ALA A 497 20.28 -14.18 0.90
C ALA A 497 21.13 -13.65 2.06
N LEU A 498 21.03 -14.24 3.26
CA LEU A 498 21.85 -13.86 4.41
C LEU A 498 23.34 -14.17 4.17
N LEU A 499 23.64 -15.38 3.69
CA LEU A 499 25.03 -15.85 3.53
C LEU A 499 25.75 -15.20 2.35
N PHE A 500 25.09 -15.06 1.20
CA PHE A 500 25.74 -14.64 -0.05
C PHE A 500 25.56 -13.16 -0.36
N TRP A 501 24.49 -12.51 0.12
CA TRP A 501 24.22 -11.11 -0.17
C TRP A 501 24.42 -10.20 1.05
N LEU A 502 23.83 -10.54 2.21
CA LEU A 502 23.90 -9.65 3.38
C LEU A 502 25.30 -9.61 4.00
N ARG A 503 25.97 -10.77 4.09
CA ARG A 503 27.32 -10.91 4.67
C ARG A 503 28.37 -10.02 4.00
N PRO A 504 28.55 -9.99 2.65
CA PRO A 504 29.51 -9.10 2.03
C PRO A 504 29.17 -7.61 2.24
N CYS A 505 27.88 -7.26 2.30
CA CYS A 505 27.39 -5.90 2.52
C CYS A 505 27.45 -5.42 3.99
N ALA A 506 27.91 -6.26 4.94
CA ALA A 506 27.91 -5.94 6.37
C ALA A 506 28.60 -4.61 6.72
N GLY A 507 29.66 -4.23 5.98
CA GLY A 507 30.38 -2.98 6.21
C GLY A 507 29.51 -1.74 5.97
N ASP A 508 28.63 -1.79 4.97
CA ASP A 508 27.73 -0.68 4.63
C ASP A 508 26.69 -0.45 5.74
N PHE A 509 26.22 -1.53 6.38
CA PHE A 509 25.31 -1.43 7.53
C PHE A 509 25.99 -0.83 8.77
N VAL A 510 27.25 -1.18 9.04
CA VAL A 510 28.02 -0.57 10.14
C VAL A 510 28.21 0.93 9.89
N ASP A 511 28.54 1.32 8.66
CA ASP A 511 28.66 2.72 8.28
C ASP A 511 27.32 3.46 8.33
N PHE A 512 26.22 2.79 7.98
CA PHE A 512 24.86 3.33 8.09
C PHE A 512 24.51 3.67 9.55
N PHE A 513 24.65 2.73 10.49
CA PHE A 513 24.37 2.98 11.90
C PHE A 513 25.25 4.09 12.48
N ARG A 514 26.52 4.16 12.07
CA ARG A 514 27.39 5.26 12.52
C ARG A 514 26.95 6.62 11.97
N ASN A 515 26.59 6.68 10.70
CA ASN A 515 26.35 7.95 10.01
C ASN A 515 24.93 8.48 10.23
N PHE A 516 23.93 7.61 10.42
CA PHE A 516 22.50 7.97 10.50
C PHE A 516 21.89 7.82 11.89
N THR A 517 22.70 7.67 12.95
CA THR A 517 22.24 7.72 14.34
C THR A 517 22.63 9.05 14.98
N ILE A 518 21.66 9.67 15.65
CA ILE A 518 21.85 10.87 16.45
C ILE A 518 21.32 10.63 17.87
N GLU A 519 21.90 11.31 18.84
CA GLU A 519 21.48 11.21 20.24
C GLU A 519 20.60 12.41 20.60
N VAL A 520 19.35 12.15 20.98
CA VAL A 520 18.36 13.18 21.35
C VAL A 520 18.11 13.11 22.85
N ALA A 521 18.20 14.26 23.51
CA ALA A 521 17.97 14.37 24.96
C ALA A 521 16.58 13.84 25.35
N GLY A 522 16.53 12.95 26.35
CA GLY A 522 15.28 12.31 26.80
C GLY A 522 14.83 11.09 26.00
N LEU A 523 15.29 10.92 24.75
CA LEU A 523 14.89 9.82 23.86
C LEU A 523 16.00 8.78 23.62
N GLY A 524 17.28 9.16 23.69
CA GLY A 524 18.40 8.30 23.33
C GLY A 524 18.74 8.35 21.84
N ASP A 525 19.21 7.24 21.29
CA ASP A 525 19.73 7.14 19.92
C ASP A 525 18.60 6.91 18.89
N VAL A 526 18.37 7.88 18.01
CA VAL A 526 17.30 7.88 16.99
C VAL A 526 17.89 7.99 15.59
N CYS A 527 17.13 7.56 14.58
CA CYS A 527 17.48 7.73 13.18
C CYS A 527 17.46 9.23 12.82
N SER A 528 18.55 9.73 12.23
CA SER A 528 18.68 11.15 11.87
C SER A 528 17.63 11.60 10.85
N LEU A 529 17.26 10.71 9.91
CA LEU A 529 16.24 10.98 8.90
C LEU A 529 14.84 11.13 9.49
N ALA A 530 14.61 10.54 10.67
CA ALA A 530 13.34 10.62 11.37
C ALA A 530 13.20 11.85 12.27
N GLN A 531 14.22 12.70 12.42
CA GLN A 531 14.00 14.04 12.99
C GLN A 531 13.26 14.96 12.02
N MET A 532 13.21 14.59 10.75
CA MET A 532 12.56 15.34 9.69
C MET A 532 13.12 16.75 9.47
N ASP A 533 14.37 17.01 9.88
CA ASP A 533 15.03 18.31 9.69
C ASP A 533 15.33 18.57 8.21
N VAL A 534 14.65 19.57 7.64
CA VAL A 534 14.78 19.95 6.22
C VAL A 534 16.13 20.62 5.93
N ARG A 535 16.73 21.34 6.88
CA ARG A 535 17.90 22.19 6.66
C ARG A 535 19.21 21.41 6.57
N GLU A 536 19.37 20.38 7.40
CA GLU A 536 20.57 19.51 7.35
C GLU A 536 20.72 18.76 6.02
N GLN A 537 19.65 18.60 5.25
CA GLN A 537 19.68 17.84 3.98
C GLN A 537 19.70 18.73 2.74
N GLY A 538 18.99 19.86 2.76
CA GLY A 538 19.07 20.87 1.68
C GLY A 538 20.49 21.43 1.53
N ALA A 539 21.23 21.58 2.64
CA ALA A 539 22.61 22.07 2.63
C ALA A 539 23.62 21.10 1.99
N ASN A 540 23.39 19.79 2.09
CA ASN A 540 24.30 18.76 1.55
C ASN A 540 24.14 18.55 0.03
N GLY A 541 23.05 19.04 -0.57
CA GLY A 541 22.91 19.10 -2.03
C GLY A 541 23.55 20.32 -2.69
N THR A 542 24.04 21.30 -1.90
CA THR A 542 24.30 22.66 -2.40
C THR A 542 25.58 23.33 -1.89
N SER A 543 26.46 22.66 -1.14
CA SER A 543 27.68 23.31 -0.66
C SER A 543 28.85 23.18 -1.64
N ASN A 544 28.87 24.08 -2.64
CA ASN A 544 30.09 24.46 -3.36
C ASN A 544 30.55 25.90 -3.04
N ASN A 545 29.93 26.57 -2.07
CA ASN A 545 30.41 27.86 -1.58
C ASN A 545 30.95 27.72 -0.17
N GLY A 546 32.26 27.95 -0.05
CA GLY A 546 32.96 28.05 1.21
C GLY A 546 32.42 29.19 2.07
N GLN A 547 32.58 29.00 3.38
CA GLN A 547 32.28 29.94 4.48
C GLN A 547 30.84 29.91 4.99
N SER A 548 30.58 29.05 5.99
CA SER A 548 29.93 29.49 7.23
C SER A 548 30.11 28.49 8.37
N SER A 549 30.79 28.99 9.40
CA SER A 549 30.69 28.77 10.85
C SER A 549 30.72 27.35 11.43
N ALA A 550 31.77 27.17 12.24
CA ALA A 550 32.06 26.04 13.09
C ALA A 550 30.93 25.72 14.09
N ARG A 551 30.23 24.60 13.86
CA ARG A 551 29.76 23.71 14.92
C ARG A 551 30.18 22.28 14.58
N ILE A 552 31.11 21.78 15.39
CA ILE A 552 31.57 20.39 15.58
C ILE A 552 31.69 19.55 14.30
N GLY A 553 32.93 19.44 13.83
CA GLY A 553 33.30 18.70 12.64
C GLY A 553 33.01 17.21 12.72
N LEU A 554 32.16 16.76 11.79
CA LEU A 554 32.23 15.43 11.18
C LEU A 554 31.83 15.60 9.72
N ARG A 555 32.82 15.91 8.87
CA ARG A 555 32.72 15.76 7.41
C ARG A 555 32.27 14.31 7.14
N ARG A 556 30.96 14.10 6.91
CA ARG A 556 30.36 12.83 6.50
C ARG A 556 30.91 12.54 5.10
N LYS A 557 31.89 11.65 5.00
CA LYS A 557 32.33 11.12 3.70
C LYS A 557 31.16 10.34 3.10
N SER A 558 30.53 10.92 2.08
CA SER A 558 29.95 10.25 0.91
C SER A 558 29.33 8.88 1.16
N PHE A 559 28.14 8.87 1.77
CA PHE A 559 27.11 7.87 1.48
C PHE A 559 25.98 8.58 0.73
N ASP A 560 26.38 9.21 -0.39
CA ASP A 560 25.53 9.98 -1.30
C ASP A 560 24.82 9.02 -2.26
N GLY A 561 24.13 8.02 -1.70
CA GLY A 561 22.97 7.47 -2.38
C GLY A 561 21.88 8.54 -2.37
N PRO A 562 21.27 8.91 -3.51
CA PRO A 562 20.20 9.87 -3.55
C PRO A 562 19.10 9.37 -2.61
N LEU A 563 18.83 10.12 -1.54
CA LEU A 563 17.59 9.91 -0.80
C LEU A 563 16.46 10.13 -1.82
N ILE A 564 15.34 9.41 -1.71
CA ILE A 564 14.17 9.66 -2.56
C ILE A 564 13.80 11.14 -2.34
N ASN A 565 14.19 11.97 -3.31
CA ASN A 565 14.18 13.42 -3.22
C ASN A 565 12.79 13.89 -2.80
N GLY A 566 12.72 14.63 -1.68
CA GLY A 566 11.47 15.17 -1.15
C GLY A 566 10.81 14.37 -0.02
N LYS A 567 11.30 13.15 0.30
CA LYS A 567 10.64 12.28 1.30
C LYS A 567 10.59 12.88 2.71
N ILE A 568 11.59 13.68 3.10
CA ILE A 568 11.59 14.36 4.40
C ILE A 568 10.52 15.46 4.44
N GLU A 569 10.51 16.33 3.43
CA GLU A 569 9.51 17.39 3.29
C GLU A 569 8.07 16.81 3.27
N LEU A 570 7.87 15.70 2.55
CA LEU A 570 6.62 14.95 2.54
C LEU A 570 6.27 14.32 3.89
N SER A 571 7.28 13.83 4.63
CA SER A 571 7.09 13.28 5.97
C SER A 571 6.70 14.36 6.99
N VAL A 572 7.30 15.55 6.92
CA VAL A 572 6.92 16.70 7.76
C VAL A 572 5.46 17.08 7.51
N LEU A 573 5.08 17.27 6.24
CA LEU A 573 3.70 17.59 5.88
C LEU A 573 2.74 16.49 6.36
N ASN A 574 3.05 15.22 6.08
CA ASN A 574 2.21 14.11 6.50
C ASN A 574 2.04 14.05 8.03
N PHE A 575 3.13 14.27 8.77
CA PHE A 575 3.10 14.27 10.24
C PHE A 575 2.27 15.43 10.79
N LEU A 576 2.41 16.64 10.23
CA LEU A 576 1.61 17.81 10.60
C LEU A 576 0.12 17.64 10.31
N ASN A 577 -0.22 17.02 9.18
CA ASN A 577 -1.63 16.74 8.83
C ASN A 577 -2.29 15.75 9.81
N GLN A 578 -1.51 14.82 10.36
CA GLN A 578 -2.00 13.85 11.34
C GLN A 578 -1.98 14.41 12.76
N ASN A 579 -1.07 15.34 13.06
CA ASN A 579 -0.85 15.92 14.38
C ASN A 579 -0.82 17.46 14.29
N PRO A 580 -1.99 18.14 14.23
CA PRO A 580 -2.06 19.59 14.06
C PRO A 580 -1.50 20.38 15.26
N ASP A 581 -1.58 19.83 16.48
CA ASP A 581 -1.09 20.49 17.69
C ASP A 581 0.44 20.42 17.84
N TRP A 582 1.12 19.67 16.97
CA TRP A 582 2.58 19.58 16.98
C TRP A 582 3.22 20.88 16.47
N GLN A 583 4.03 21.51 17.31
CA GLN A 583 4.82 22.68 16.95
C GLN A 583 6.12 22.24 16.28
N PRO A 584 6.33 22.53 14.98
CA PRO A 584 7.56 22.16 14.28
C PRO A 584 8.74 23.02 14.77
N PRO A 585 9.98 22.52 14.64
CA PRO A 585 11.17 23.34 14.79
C PRO A 585 11.17 24.57 13.88
N GLU A 586 11.87 25.63 14.28
CA GLU A 586 11.91 26.91 13.56
C GLU A 586 12.31 26.76 12.08
N ALA A 587 13.26 25.86 11.77
CA ALA A 587 13.70 25.60 10.41
C ALA A 587 12.61 24.97 9.53
N ASP A 588 11.82 24.06 10.09
CA ASP A 588 10.72 23.42 9.36
C ASP A 588 9.55 24.39 9.19
N LEU A 589 9.32 25.26 10.18
CA LEU A 589 8.35 26.36 10.08
C LEU A 589 8.70 27.35 8.96
N GLU A 590 9.97 27.72 8.83
CA GLU A 590 10.44 28.58 7.73
C GLU A 590 10.19 27.92 6.37
N PHE A 591 10.49 26.63 6.25
CA PHE A 591 10.19 25.86 5.04
C PHE A 591 8.69 25.85 4.73
N LEU A 592 7.82 25.57 5.71
CA LEU A 592 6.37 25.53 5.53
C LEU A 592 5.80 26.90 5.13
N ARG A 593 6.28 27.99 5.74
CA ARG A 593 5.90 29.36 5.34
C ARG A 593 6.31 29.64 3.89
N SER A 594 7.55 29.30 3.52
CA SER A 594 8.03 29.48 2.15
C SER A 594 7.23 28.67 1.12
N LEU A 595 6.80 27.46 1.50
CA LEU A 595 5.97 26.60 0.65
C LEU A 595 4.59 27.19 0.45
N ARG A 596 3.97 27.71 1.52
CA ARG A 596 2.65 28.35 1.47
C ARG A 596 2.68 29.64 0.66
N GLU A 597 3.66 30.51 0.92
CA GLU A 597 3.84 31.74 0.13
C GLU A 597 4.05 31.43 -1.36
N GLN A 598 4.74 30.34 -1.68
CA GLN A 598 4.90 29.91 -3.07
C GLN A 598 3.59 29.41 -3.67
N ALA A 599 2.81 28.61 -2.92
CA ALA A 599 1.51 28.14 -3.35
C ALA A 599 0.54 29.31 -3.61
N ASP A 600 0.51 30.30 -2.72
CA ASP A 600 -0.34 31.48 -2.84
C ASP A 600 0.05 32.33 -4.07
N ARG A 601 1.36 32.53 -4.30
CA ARG A 601 1.86 33.21 -5.51
C ARG A 601 1.47 32.49 -6.79
N ASP A 602 1.63 31.16 -6.83
CA ASP A 602 1.26 30.35 -7.99
C ASP A 602 -0.25 30.39 -8.23
N ALA A 603 -1.08 30.35 -7.18
CA ALA A 603 -2.53 30.46 -7.27
C ALA A 603 -2.95 31.81 -7.86
N MET A 604 -2.38 32.92 -7.37
CA MET A 604 -2.65 34.26 -7.91
C MET A 604 -2.23 34.37 -9.38
N GLN A 605 -1.12 33.75 -9.80
CA GLN A 605 -0.70 33.72 -11.19
C GLN A 605 -1.67 32.95 -12.09
N ILE A 606 -2.19 31.81 -11.61
CA ILE A 606 -3.18 31.01 -12.34
C ILE A 606 -4.49 31.79 -12.48
N GLU A 607 -4.95 32.47 -11.44
CA GLU A 607 -6.15 33.32 -11.49
C GLU A 607 -5.98 34.46 -12.50
N LEU A 608 -4.84 35.13 -12.51
CA LEU A 608 -4.53 36.19 -13.48
C LEU A 608 -4.51 35.65 -14.92
N GLN A 609 -3.93 34.47 -15.14
CA GLN A 609 -3.93 33.81 -16.45
C GLN A 609 -5.34 33.43 -16.90
N GLN A 610 -6.19 32.91 -16.00
CA GLN A 610 -7.57 32.58 -16.32
C GLN A 610 -8.38 33.84 -16.67
N GLN A 611 -8.18 34.95 -15.95
CA GLN A 611 -8.81 36.23 -16.28
C GLN A 611 -8.35 36.76 -17.64
N GLN A 612 -7.07 36.67 -17.96
CA GLN A 612 -6.55 37.06 -19.28
C GLN A 612 -7.12 36.18 -20.40
N GLN A 613 -7.24 34.87 -20.18
CA GLN A 613 -7.86 33.96 -21.15
C GLN A 613 -9.34 34.26 -21.35
N GLN A 614 -10.08 34.55 -20.28
CA GLN A 614 -11.49 34.95 -20.37
C GLN A 614 -11.66 36.27 -21.12
N GLN A 615 -10.80 37.27 -20.87
CA GLN A 615 -10.82 38.54 -21.61
C GLN A 615 -10.49 38.34 -23.09
N GLN A 616 -9.50 37.50 -23.43
CA GLN A 616 -9.17 37.16 -24.82
C GLN A 616 -10.32 36.42 -25.52
N GLN A 617 -11.00 35.51 -24.83
CA GLN A 617 -12.19 34.83 -25.37
C GLN A 617 -13.37 35.78 -25.58
N GLN A 618 -13.60 36.73 -24.66
CA GLN A 618 -14.61 37.77 -24.81
C GLN A 618 -14.29 38.71 -25.99
N GLN A 619 -13.02 39.10 -26.16
CA GLN A 619 -12.60 39.91 -27.31
C GLN A 619 -12.75 39.15 -28.64
N GLN A 620 -12.45 37.84 -28.68
CA GLN A 620 -12.72 37.02 -29.87
C GLN A 620 -14.22 36.91 -30.18
N GLN A 621 -15.09 36.77 -29.17
CA GLN A 621 -16.54 36.79 -29.38
C GLN A 621 -17.03 38.15 -29.90
N GLN A 622 -16.50 39.26 -29.40
CA GLN A 622 -16.86 40.59 -29.88
C GLN A 622 -16.38 40.85 -31.32
N HIS A 623 -15.20 40.35 -31.70
CA HIS A 623 -14.75 40.39 -33.09
C HIS A 623 -15.64 39.53 -34.01
N PHE A 624 -16.06 38.35 -33.58
CA PHE A 624 -16.96 37.48 -34.37
C PHE A 624 -18.41 38.00 -34.44
N ALA A 625 -18.87 38.74 -33.44
CA ALA A 625 -20.19 39.37 -33.42
C ALA A 625 -20.26 40.65 -34.29
N ASN A 626 -19.14 41.38 -34.42
CA ASN A 626 -19.05 42.54 -35.31
C ASN A 626 -18.89 42.16 -36.79
N ASP A 627 -18.30 41.00 -37.09
CA ASP A 627 -18.28 40.42 -38.44
C ASP A 627 -19.62 39.73 -38.77
N GLY A 628 -20.70 40.50 -38.73
CA GLY A 628 -22.06 40.06 -39.05
C GLY A 628 -22.26 39.73 -40.54
N ARG A 629 -21.68 38.62 -41.02
CA ARG A 629 -22.10 37.98 -42.28
C ARG A 629 -22.20 36.46 -42.13
N MET A 630 -23.46 36.04 -42.01
CA MET A 630 -24.03 34.73 -42.33
C MET A 630 -23.04 33.64 -42.76
N LEU A 631 -22.77 32.69 -41.86
CA LEU A 631 -22.50 31.31 -42.26
C LEU A 631 -23.53 30.42 -41.57
N SER A 632 -24.29 29.75 -42.43
CA SER A 632 -25.31 28.79 -42.07
C SER A 632 -24.80 27.78 -41.05
N SER A 633 -25.61 27.58 -40.03
CA SER A 633 -25.47 26.62 -38.95
C SER A 633 -25.26 25.21 -39.50
N ASN A 634 -24.02 24.74 -39.52
CA ASN A 634 -23.76 23.31 -39.59
C ASN A 634 -23.80 22.77 -38.14
N PRO A 635 -24.76 21.89 -37.80
CA PRO A 635 -24.94 21.41 -36.42
C PRO A 635 -23.71 20.65 -35.91
N LEU A 636 -22.86 20.12 -36.80
CA LEU A 636 -21.58 19.52 -36.45
C LEU A 636 -20.58 20.54 -35.89
N THR A 637 -20.48 21.74 -36.45
CA THR A 637 -19.56 22.77 -35.94
C THR A 637 -20.05 23.33 -34.61
N GLN A 638 -21.37 23.46 -34.42
CA GLN A 638 -21.93 23.86 -33.11
C GLN A 638 -21.74 22.77 -32.05
N SER A 639 -21.93 21.49 -32.38
CA SER A 639 -21.70 20.40 -31.43
C SER A 639 -20.22 20.18 -31.11
N TYR A 640 -19.32 20.41 -32.09
CA TYR A 640 -17.88 20.41 -31.85
C TYR A 640 -17.45 21.58 -30.94
N PHE A 641 -18.01 22.77 -31.14
CA PHE A 641 -17.73 23.94 -30.30
C PHE A 641 -18.31 23.79 -28.88
N ALA A 642 -19.48 23.15 -28.74
CA ALA A 642 -20.09 22.83 -27.46
C ALA A 642 -19.33 21.73 -26.69
N CYS A 643 -18.78 20.73 -27.38
CA CYS A 643 -17.90 19.72 -26.76
C CYS A 643 -16.56 20.31 -26.29
N LEU A 644 -16.04 21.32 -27.01
CA LEU A 644 -14.78 21.97 -26.66
C LEU A 644 -14.93 22.99 -25.51
N ASN A 645 -16.12 23.58 -25.33
CA ASN A 645 -16.38 24.61 -24.32
C ASN A 645 -17.69 24.35 -23.54
N PRO A 646 -17.70 23.44 -22.56
CA PRO A 646 -18.91 23.10 -21.80
C PRO A 646 -19.42 24.24 -20.89
N ASN A 647 -18.61 25.26 -20.62
CA ASN A 647 -18.96 26.39 -19.74
C ASN A 647 -19.75 27.52 -20.45
N LEU A 648 -19.94 27.47 -21.78
CA LEU A 648 -20.62 28.53 -22.56
C LEU A 648 -22.15 28.40 -22.65
N LEU A 649 -22.72 27.22 -22.40
CA LEU A 649 -24.18 26.99 -22.42
C LEU A 649 -24.90 27.51 -21.16
N ALA A 650 -24.14 28.13 -20.30
CA ALA A 650 -24.46 28.45 -18.92
C ALA A 650 -24.74 29.95 -18.71
N SER A 651 -24.70 30.79 -19.75
CA SER A 651 -24.82 32.24 -19.58
C SER A 651 -25.79 32.95 -20.53
N SER A 652 -26.63 32.22 -21.27
CA SER A 652 -27.63 32.82 -22.17
C SER A 652 -29.05 32.38 -21.80
N GLY A 653 -29.61 32.98 -20.75
CA GLY A 653 -31.01 32.88 -20.41
C GLY A 653 -31.71 34.22 -20.58
N ALA A 654 -32.45 34.41 -21.69
CA ALA A 654 -33.67 35.23 -21.75
C ALA A 654 -34.25 35.22 -23.19
N GLY A 655 -35.39 34.52 -23.36
CA GLY A 655 -36.41 34.83 -24.37
C GLY A 655 -36.16 34.36 -25.81
N MET A 656 -36.76 33.22 -26.19
CA MET A 656 -37.53 33.08 -27.44
C MET A 656 -38.25 31.72 -27.51
N THR A 657 -39.46 31.82 -28.04
CA THR A 657 -40.61 30.93 -27.99
C THR A 657 -40.45 29.67 -28.86
N TYR A 658 -41.12 28.57 -28.46
CA TYR A 658 -41.44 27.34 -29.19
C TYR A 658 -41.05 27.24 -30.68
N CYS A 659 -40.30 26.18 -31.04
CA CYS A 659 -40.47 25.50 -32.32
C CYS A 659 -40.26 23.99 -32.18
N GLN A 660 -41.24 23.25 -32.72
CA GLN A 660 -41.41 21.80 -32.69
C GLN A 660 -40.38 21.02 -33.53
N GLN A 661 -40.33 19.72 -33.26
CA GLN A 661 -39.70 18.60 -34.00
C GLN A 661 -39.66 18.74 -35.53
N TYR A 662 -38.58 18.25 -36.17
CA TYR A 662 -38.59 17.24 -37.25
C TYR A 662 -37.17 16.67 -37.49
N PRO A 663 -37.01 15.36 -37.79
CA PRO A 663 -35.72 14.77 -38.19
C PRO A 663 -35.50 14.95 -39.70
N LEU A 664 -34.45 15.66 -40.11
CA LEU A 664 -34.11 15.82 -41.53
C LEU A 664 -33.18 14.72 -42.02
N ARG A 665 -33.79 13.87 -42.85
CA ARG A 665 -33.24 12.85 -43.74
C ARG A 665 -32.29 13.49 -44.77
N GLY A 666 -31.01 13.13 -44.75
CA GLY A 666 -30.04 13.49 -45.79
C GLY A 666 -29.93 12.40 -46.87
N ALA A 667 -30.14 12.78 -48.13
CA ALA A 667 -30.08 11.90 -49.29
C ALA A 667 -28.65 11.79 -49.86
N GLY A 668 -28.24 10.57 -50.23
CA GLY A 668 -27.36 10.34 -51.37
C GLY A 668 -25.87 10.11 -51.13
N VAL A 669 -25.49 8.89 -50.74
CA VAL A 669 -24.42 8.11 -51.41
C VAL A 669 -24.85 6.63 -51.44
N ARG A 670 -25.20 6.13 -52.64
CA ARG A 670 -25.29 4.70 -53.01
C ARG A 670 -23.86 4.21 -53.31
N ARG A 671 -23.42 2.95 -53.22
CA ARG A 671 -23.99 1.59 -53.04
C ARG A 671 -22.77 0.71 -52.69
N SER A 672 -22.84 -0.28 -51.80
CA SER A 672 -22.95 -1.73 -52.07
C SER A 672 -22.07 -2.44 -51.00
N VAL A 673 -22.40 -3.55 -50.33
CA VAL A 673 -23.27 -4.71 -50.58
C VAL A 673 -23.79 -5.20 -49.21
N ALA A 674 -25.09 -5.53 -49.11
CA ALA A 674 -25.65 -6.37 -48.05
C ALA A 674 -25.72 -7.83 -48.55
N PRO A 675 -25.77 -8.82 -47.65
CA PRO A 675 -27.04 -9.50 -47.39
C PRO A 675 -27.18 -9.89 -45.89
N GLN A 676 -28.32 -10.18 -45.29
CA GLN A 676 -29.75 -10.15 -45.62
C GLN A 676 -30.44 -10.29 -44.26
N ALA A 677 -31.47 -9.47 -44.01
CA ALA A 677 -32.40 -9.69 -42.91
C ALA A 677 -33.62 -10.45 -43.45
N TYR A 678 -34.12 -11.43 -42.71
CA TYR A 678 -35.49 -11.91 -42.84
C TYR A 678 -36.39 -11.15 -41.85
N SER A 679 -37.38 -10.47 -42.42
CA SER A 679 -38.61 -9.93 -41.83
C SER A 679 -39.54 -11.07 -41.37
N SER A 680 -40.57 -10.96 -40.51
CA SER A 680 -41.48 -9.87 -40.13
C SER A 680 -42.42 -10.35 -39.00
N ALA A 681 -42.83 -9.41 -38.14
CA ALA A 681 -44.17 -9.16 -37.59
C ALA A 681 -45.06 -10.29 -37.01
N GLY A 682 -45.56 -10.07 -35.78
CA GLY A 682 -46.76 -10.74 -35.26
C GLY A 682 -46.93 -10.58 -33.74
N GLN A 683 -47.98 -9.90 -33.31
CA GLN A 683 -48.31 -9.54 -31.93
C GLN A 683 -48.87 -10.68 -31.06
N SER A 684 -48.62 -10.58 -29.74
CA SER A 684 -49.48 -10.96 -28.58
C SER A 684 -49.89 -12.42 -28.34
N PHE A 685 -49.51 -12.99 -27.18
CA PHE A 685 -50.39 -13.47 -26.07
C PHE A 685 -49.64 -14.42 -25.10
N PHE A 686 -49.69 -14.06 -23.80
CA PHE A 686 -49.60 -14.87 -22.56
C PHE A 686 -48.46 -15.89 -22.27
N ASN A 687 -47.68 -15.54 -21.23
CA ASN A 687 -47.08 -16.33 -20.14
C ASN A 687 -46.92 -17.86 -20.26
N GLY A 688 -45.69 -18.31 -20.02
CA GLY A 688 -45.44 -19.63 -19.44
C GLY A 688 -43.99 -20.10 -19.55
N ILE A 689 -43.33 -20.18 -18.38
CA ILE A 689 -42.18 -21.06 -18.08
C ILE A 689 -40.78 -20.50 -18.45
N THR A 690 -40.12 -19.91 -17.46
CA THR A 690 -38.77 -20.31 -17.00
C THR A 690 -38.48 -19.68 -15.63
N GLY A 691 -38.80 -20.43 -14.57
CA GLY A 691 -37.87 -20.56 -13.43
C GLY A 691 -36.78 -21.56 -13.86
N SER A 692 -35.57 -21.58 -13.33
CA SER A 692 -35.14 -21.22 -11.97
C SER A 692 -33.62 -21.15 -11.90
N ALA A 693 -33.12 -20.21 -11.10
CA ALA A 693 -31.90 -20.25 -10.27
C ALA A 693 -31.79 -18.86 -9.59
N THR A 694 -32.52 -18.52 -8.52
CA THR A 694 -32.31 -18.86 -7.09
C THR A 694 -30.82 -18.93 -6.68
N SER A 695 -30.33 -18.25 -5.63
CA SER A 695 -30.91 -17.31 -4.66
C SER A 695 -29.84 -16.94 -3.62
N SER A 696 -29.97 -15.74 -3.05
CA SER A 696 -29.86 -15.38 -1.60
C SER A 696 -28.54 -15.62 -0.85
N LEU A 697 -27.86 -14.63 -0.23
CA LEU A 697 -28.24 -13.55 0.70
C LEU A 697 -28.91 -14.02 2.01
N PHE A 698 -28.16 -13.80 3.11
CA PHE A 698 -28.44 -13.76 4.57
C PHE A 698 -27.47 -14.68 5.35
N ALA A 699 -26.89 -14.35 6.52
CA ALA A 699 -27.09 -13.31 7.55
C ALA A 699 -25.72 -13.05 8.25
N SER A 700 -25.47 -12.04 9.12
CA SER A 700 -26.26 -11.53 10.25
C SER A 700 -25.56 -10.31 10.89
N ALA A 701 -26.33 -9.40 11.50
CA ALA A 701 -26.10 -8.88 12.87
C ALA A 701 -27.20 -7.88 13.30
N SER A 702 -28.07 -8.35 14.20
CA SER A 702 -28.68 -7.69 15.37
C SER A 702 -29.03 -6.19 15.35
N GLN A 703 -30.34 -5.90 15.49
CA GLN A 703 -30.83 -4.75 16.26
C GLN A 703 -31.84 -5.19 17.32
N SER A 704 -31.64 -4.67 18.52
CA SER A 704 -32.47 -4.79 19.70
C SER A 704 -33.71 -3.88 19.63
N LEU A 705 -34.81 -4.44 20.13
CA LEU A 705 -36.13 -3.88 20.45
C LEU A 705 -36.15 -2.48 21.09
N LEU A 706 -37.19 -1.70 20.77
CA LEU A 706 -38.13 -0.99 21.68
C LEU A 706 -39.27 -0.32 20.85
N PRO A 707 -40.45 0.04 21.41
CA PRO A 707 -41.73 -0.42 20.92
C PRO A 707 -42.66 0.65 20.31
N THR A 708 -43.56 0.14 19.45
CA THR A 708 -44.96 0.51 19.16
C THR A 708 -45.56 1.81 19.73
N THR A 709 -46.09 2.64 18.81
CA THR A 709 -47.52 3.06 18.71
C THR A 709 -47.75 3.54 17.26
N THR A 710 -48.54 2.83 16.43
CA THR A 710 -49.99 3.07 16.14
C THR A 710 -50.31 4.56 15.98
N THR A 711 -50.88 5.09 14.89
CA THR A 711 -51.70 4.55 13.80
C THR A 711 -51.94 5.72 12.82
N GLU A 712 -51.98 5.41 11.52
CA GLU A 712 -52.84 6.01 10.48
C GLU A 712 -52.76 7.54 10.24
N SER A 713 -52.50 8.08 9.05
CA SER A 713 -53.13 7.72 7.77
C SER A 713 -52.55 8.58 6.62
N THR A 714 -52.26 7.91 5.50
CA THR A 714 -52.46 8.34 4.10
C THR A 714 -51.98 9.74 3.65
N THR A 715 -50.85 9.78 2.93
CA THR A 715 -50.75 10.07 1.48
C THR A 715 -49.28 10.35 1.12
N ALA A 716 -48.83 9.86 -0.05
CA ALA A 716 -47.53 10.08 -0.71
C ALA A 716 -46.51 8.94 -0.68
N ILE A 717 -46.84 7.78 -1.30
CA ILE A 717 -45.83 6.89 -1.90
C ILE A 717 -46.42 6.26 -3.16
N ALA A 718 -46.15 6.87 -4.32
CA ALA A 718 -46.05 6.20 -5.63
C ALA A 718 -45.77 7.23 -6.73
N HIS A 719 -44.57 7.83 -6.76
CA HIS A 719 -44.03 8.45 -7.99
C HIS A 719 -42.49 8.63 -7.95
N LEU A 720 -41.78 7.69 -7.32
CA LEU A 720 -40.30 7.68 -7.26
C LEU A 720 -39.68 6.40 -7.85
N CYS A 721 -40.30 5.86 -8.90
CA CYS A 721 -39.71 4.79 -9.71
C CYS A 721 -39.99 5.05 -11.20
N ASN A 722 -39.52 6.20 -11.70
CA ASN A 722 -39.26 6.41 -13.13
C ASN A 722 -38.46 7.71 -13.32
N GLN A 723 -37.19 7.69 -12.93
CA GLN A 723 -36.23 8.70 -13.38
C GLN A 723 -34.81 8.14 -13.26
N GLN A 724 -34.48 7.18 -14.12
CA GLN A 724 -33.11 6.74 -14.32
C GLN A 724 -32.84 6.54 -15.80
N GLN A 725 -33.03 7.62 -16.57
CA GLN A 725 -32.53 7.80 -17.95
C GLN A 725 -32.94 9.19 -18.46
N GLN A 726 -32.27 10.26 -18.02
CA GLN A 726 -32.17 11.48 -18.84
C GLN A 726 -30.82 12.15 -18.61
N ILE A 727 -30.10 12.25 -19.72
CA ILE A 727 -28.92 13.09 -19.96
C ILE A 727 -29.33 14.53 -19.63
N ILE A 728 -28.64 15.18 -18.69
CA ILE A 728 -28.81 16.61 -18.40
C ILE A 728 -27.45 17.30 -18.54
N THR A 729 -27.35 18.09 -19.61
CA THR A 729 -26.38 19.16 -19.84
C THR A 729 -26.47 20.23 -18.74
N PRO A 730 -25.36 20.81 -18.25
CA PRO A 730 -25.43 21.83 -17.21
C PRO A 730 -25.68 23.21 -17.85
N ALA A 731 -26.76 23.86 -17.43
CA ALA A 731 -26.92 25.31 -17.56
C ALA A 731 -26.72 25.93 -16.16
N LEU A 732 -25.72 26.79 -16.06
CA LEU A 732 -25.44 27.64 -14.90
C LEU A 732 -26.49 28.76 -14.89
N VAL A 733 -27.00 29.12 -13.71
CA VAL A 733 -27.40 30.49 -13.43
C VAL A 733 -26.82 30.81 -12.07
N THR A 734 -26.03 31.88 -12.08
CA THR A 734 -25.31 32.48 -10.97
C THR A 734 -26.27 33.10 -9.95
N SER A 735 -26.17 32.69 -8.69
CA SER A 735 -26.20 33.63 -7.55
C SER A 735 -25.79 32.90 -6.27
N GLY A 736 -24.89 33.53 -5.50
CA GLY A 736 -24.69 33.24 -4.08
C GLY A 736 -23.74 32.10 -3.75
N THR A 737 -22.51 32.49 -3.36
CA THR A 737 -21.75 31.90 -2.25
C THR A 737 -21.66 30.36 -2.16
N GLY A 738 -20.48 29.83 -2.53
CA GLY A 738 -19.96 28.58 -2.00
C GLY A 738 -20.52 27.31 -2.64
N SER A 739 -19.77 26.73 -3.58
CA SER A 739 -19.73 25.27 -3.75
C SER A 739 -18.56 24.86 -4.63
N SER A 740 -17.60 24.22 -3.98
CA SER A 740 -16.56 23.39 -4.57
C SER A 740 -17.12 22.44 -5.63
N SER A 741 -16.42 22.38 -6.76
CA SER A 741 -16.63 21.47 -7.88
C SER A 741 -16.95 20.03 -7.46
N LEU A 742 -17.94 19.42 -8.11
CA LEU A 742 -18.39 18.02 -7.96
C LEU A 742 -17.37 16.94 -8.40
N ILE A 743 -16.10 17.33 -8.60
CA ILE A 743 -14.95 16.40 -8.71
C ILE A 743 -14.28 16.20 -7.33
N SER A 744 -14.46 17.15 -6.40
CA SER A 744 -13.97 17.04 -5.01
C SER A 744 -14.78 16.07 -4.15
N SER A 745 -16.00 15.70 -4.54
CA SER A 745 -16.90 14.89 -3.71
C SER A 745 -16.65 13.37 -3.79
N ALA A 746 -15.69 12.91 -4.61
CA ALA A 746 -15.33 11.49 -4.74
C ALA A 746 -13.95 11.13 -4.18
N LEU A 747 -13.21 12.11 -3.63
CA LEU A 747 -11.86 11.92 -3.10
C LEU A 747 -11.88 12.08 -1.57
N ALA A 748 -11.82 10.97 -0.83
CA ALA A 748 -11.34 10.99 0.56
C ALA A 748 -10.00 11.75 0.62
N PRO A 749 -9.69 12.48 1.71
CA PRO A 749 -9.03 13.78 1.65
C PRO A 749 -7.67 13.66 0.95
N VAL A 750 -7.65 13.97 -0.35
CA VAL A 750 -6.40 14.13 -1.09
C VAL A 750 -5.74 15.37 -0.53
N ASN A 751 -4.54 15.19 0.03
CA ASN A 751 -3.79 16.32 0.53
C ASN A 751 -3.19 17.09 -0.66
N PHE A 752 -3.80 18.22 -0.99
CA PHE A 752 -3.37 19.06 -2.11
C PHE A 752 -1.97 19.64 -1.90
N ASP A 753 -1.54 19.88 -0.65
CA ASP A 753 -0.20 20.38 -0.35
C ASP A 753 0.86 19.37 -0.74
N ILE A 754 0.59 18.07 -0.55
CA ILE A 754 1.48 16.97 -0.93
C ILE A 754 1.57 16.85 -2.45
N LEU A 755 0.46 17.00 -3.17
CA LEU A 755 0.47 17.02 -4.64
C LEU A 755 1.23 18.24 -5.17
N TYR A 756 0.99 19.40 -4.58
CA TYR A 756 1.66 20.64 -4.92
C TYR A 756 3.17 20.56 -4.66
N LEU A 757 3.58 20.00 -3.52
CA LEU A 757 4.99 19.83 -3.19
C LEU A 757 5.71 18.93 -4.22
N ASN A 758 5.07 17.83 -4.63
CA ASN A 758 5.62 16.97 -5.67
C ASN A 758 5.75 17.72 -7.03
N GLU A 759 4.80 18.59 -7.36
CA GLU A 759 4.87 19.44 -8.55
C GLU A 759 6.00 20.49 -8.44
N LEU A 760 6.16 21.10 -7.27
CA LEU A 760 7.24 22.03 -6.99
C LEU A 760 8.61 21.38 -7.14
N HIS A 761 8.79 20.17 -6.60
CA HIS A 761 10.03 19.38 -6.77
C HIS A 761 10.36 19.11 -8.22
N GLN A 762 9.34 18.88 -9.05
CA GLN A 762 9.53 18.71 -10.48
C GLN A 762 10.04 20.01 -11.13
N ARG A 763 9.36 21.14 -10.87
CA ARG A 763 9.76 22.45 -11.43
C ARG A 763 11.19 22.82 -11.05
N ARG A 764 11.57 22.62 -9.78
CA ARG A 764 12.93 22.85 -9.29
C ARG A 764 14.00 22.04 -10.03
N ARG A 765 13.67 20.82 -10.47
CA ARG A 765 14.61 19.98 -11.25
C ARG A 765 14.70 20.40 -12.71
N GLN A 766 13.57 20.74 -13.32
CA GLN A 766 13.56 21.25 -14.69
C GLN A 766 14.33 22.57 -14.80
N ALA A 767 14.33 23.38 -13.73
CA ALA A 767 15.08 24.63 -13.62
C ALA A 767 16.58 24.47 -13.27
N GLY A 768 17.10 23.25 -13.09
CA GLY A 768 18.54 23.00 -12.94
C GLY A 768 19.16 23.19 -11.55
N GLY A 769 18.37 23.27 -10.47
CA GLY A 769 18.90 23.24 -9.09
C GLY A 769 18.11 24.10 -8.08
N TYR A 770 18.37 23.88 -6.79
CA TYR A 770 17.81 24.66 -5.65
C TYR A 770 18.52 26.02 -5.49
N GLY A 771 18.66 26.76 -6.59
CA GLY A 771 19.22 28.12 -6.65
C GLY A 771 18.12 29.15 -6.91
N SER A 772 18.32 30.36 -6.39
CA SER A 772 17.44 31.53 -6.47
C SER A 772 16.64 31.68 -7.77
N PHE A 773 15.35 32.00 -7.60
CA PHE A 773 14.42 32.38 -8.68
C PHE A 773 15.00 33.43 -9.61
N GLN A 774 15.35 33.02 -10.83
CA GLN A 774 15.30 33.91 -11.98
C GLN A 774 14.33 33.33 -13.01
N HIS A 775 13.31 34.12 -13.28
CA HIS A 775 12.24 34.00 -14.28
C HIS A 775 12.23 32.75 -15.16
N TYR A 776 11.27 31.86 -14.90
CA TYR A 776 10.77 30.94 -15.91
C TYR A 776 9.28 31.19 -16.10
N VAL A 777 8.91 31.75 -17.25
CA VAL A 777 7.53 31.84 -17.72
C VAL A 777 7.20 30.48 -18.35
N PRO A 778 6.12 29.78 -17.96
CA PRO A 778 5.70 28.58 -18.67
C PRO A 778 5.20 28.99 -20.05
N MET A 779 6.04 28.80 -21.07
CA MET A 779 5.64 28.94 -22.46
C MET A 779 4.87 27.67 -22.85
N PHE A 780 3.57 27.64 -22.61
CA PHE A 780 2.68 26.75 -23.37
C PHE A 780 2.59 27.33 -24.78
N SER A 781 3.50 26.92 -25.67
CA SER A 781 3.42 27.27 -27.08
C SER A 781 2.26 26.51 -27.72
N THR A 782 1.16 27.19 -27.98
CA THR A 782 0.18 26.82 -29.00
C THR A 782 0.81 26.98 -30.38
N THR A 783 1.60 26.01 -30.82
CA THR A 783 1.98 25.90 -32.24
C THR A 783 0.98 24.99 -32.95
N ALA A 784 -0.15 25.58 -33.34
CA ALA A 784 -0.96 25.05 -34.42
C ALA A 784 -0.17 25.23 -35.73
N THR A 785 0.62 24.24 -36.12
CA THR A 785 1.19 24.17 -37.48
C THR A 785 0.22 23.39 -38.35
N ALA A 786 -0.57 24.14 -39.13
CA ALA A 786 -1.28 23.61 -40.27
C ALA A 786 -0.27 23.21 -41.36
N THR A 787 0.04 21.92 -41.46
CA THR A 787 0.72 21.35 -42.63
C THR A 787 -0.29 20.71 -43.57
N SER A 788 -0.60 21.48 -44.62
CA SER A 788 -1.20 21.04 -45.87
C SER A 788 -0.45 19.82 -46.44
N THR A 789 -1.13 18.68 -46.52
CA THR A 789 -0.70 17.51 -47.30
C THR A 789 -0.86 17.79 -48.78
N ARG A 790 0.24 18.13 -49.47
CA ARG A 790 0.33 18.10 -50.93
C ARG A 790 0.82 16.73 -51.38
N TRP A 791 -0.06 16.00 -52.07
CA TRP A 791 0.26 14.81 -52.83
C TRP A 791 1.16 15.17 -54.02
N THR A 792 2.30 14.49 -54.17
CA THR A 792 2.92 14.24 -55.48
C THR A 792 3.50 12.84 -55.55
N SER A 793 3.01 12.08 -56.51
CA SER A 793 3.49 10.80 -56.99
C SER A 793 4.77 10.95 -57.82
N SER A 794 5.69 9.97 -57.75
CA SER A 794 6.29 9.30 -58.94
C SER A 794 7.49 8.39 -58.59
N SER A 795 7.29 7.10 -58.87
CA SER A 795 8.21 6.12 -59.52
C SER A 795 9.75 6.23 -59.39
N GLY A 796 10.32 5.30 -58.63
CA GLY A 796 11.24 4.23 -59.07
C GLY A 796 12.54 4.51 -59.86
N ARG A 797 13.69 4.07 -59.32
CA ARG A 797 14.63 3.11 -59.97
C ARG A 797 15.80 2.70 -59.06
N ARG A 798 16.31 1.49 -59.33
CA ARG A 798 17.35 0.69 -58.64
C ARG A 798 18.79 1.16 -58.88
N GLY A 799 19.72 0.69 -58.03
CA GLY A 799 21.16 0.48 -58.30
C GLY A 799 22.05 0.95 -57.15
N VAL A 800 22.54 0.09 -56.24
CA VAL A 800 23.78 -0.74 -56.29
C VAL A 800 25.07 0.03 -56.59
N SER A 801 25.96 0.16 -55.60
CA SER A 801 27.42 -0.13 -55.65
C SER A 801 28.06 0.36 -54.33
N ASN A 802 28.66 -0.50 -53.52
CA ASN A 802 29.98 -1.15 -53.60
C ASN A 802 31.14 -0.27 -53.07
N SER A 803 31.77 -0.82 -52.04
CA SER A 803 32.95 -0.42 -51.29
C SER A 803 34.27 -0.54 -52.08
N GLY A 804 35.22 0.35 -51.82
CA GLY A 804 36.66 0.13 -51.99
C GLY A 804 37.46 1.23 -51.28
N THR A 805 38.25 0.95 -50.23
CA THR A 805 39.65 0.43 -50.15
C THR A 805 40.72 1.53 -50.21
N GLN A 806 41.54 1.66 -49.14
CA GLN A 806 43.02 1.90 -49.08
C GLN A 806 43.42 2.13 -47.60
N LEU A 807 44.09 1.21 -46.87
CA LEU A 807 45.55 0.89 -46.78
C LEU A 807 46.38 2.08 -46.22
N LEU A 808 47.31 2.05 -45.24
CA LEU A 808 48.10 1.11 -44.38
C LEU A 808 48.93 2.02 -43.39
N PRO A 809 49.92 1.59 -42.56
CA PRO A 809 50.36 0.27 -42.04
C PRO A 809 50.40 0.23 -40.46
N ALA A 810 50.24 -0.88 -39.73
CA ALA A 810 51.05 -2.10 -39.52
C ALA A 810 52.30 -1.94 -38.61
N ASP A 811 52.22 -2.49 -37.38
CA ASP A 811 53.24 -3.23 -36.61
C ASP A 811 52.72 -3.43 -35.15
N SER A 812 52.93 -4.50 -34.39
CA SER A 812 53.45 -5.87 -34.57
C SER A 812 53.13 -6.66 -33.27
N SER A 813 52.94 -7.98 -33.40
CA SER A 813 53.03 -9.05 -32.36
C SER A 813 51.96 -9.25 -31.26
N LYS A 814 51.32 -10.43 -31.32
CA LYS A 814 50.50 -11.20 -30.35
C LYS A 814 51.39 -11.93 -29.29
N PRO A 815 50.90 -12.77 -28.33
CA PRO A 815 49.54 -13.32 -28.13
C PRO A 815 48.95 -13.39 -26.69
N ARG A 816 47.63 -13.61 -26.70
CA ARG A 816 46.72 -14.37 -25.79
C ARG A 816 47.28 -15.24 -24.65
N SER A 817 46.58 -15.17 -23.51
CA SER A 817 46.04 -16.31 -22.70
C SER A 817 44.88 -15.76 -21.86
N LEU A 818 43.59 -16.04 -22.11
CA LEU A 818 42.82 -17.19 -21.62
C LEU A 818 43.18 -17.65 -20.19
N LEU A 819 42.43 -17.14 -19.21
CA LEU A 819 41.57 -17.89 -18.29
C LEU A 819 40.50 -16.95 -17.70
#